data_AF-A0A2G8TD96-F1
#
_entry.id   AF-A0A2G8TD96-F1
#
_cell.length_a   1.000
_cell.length_b   1.000
_cell.length_c   1.000
_cell.angle_alpha   90.00
_cell.angle_beta   90.00
_cell.angle_gamma   90.00
#
_symmetry.space_group_name_H-M   'P 1'
#
loop_
_entity.id
_entity.type
_entity.pdbx_description
1 polymer ?
#
loop_
_entity_poly.entity_id
_entity_poly.type
_entity_poly.pdbx_seq_one_letter_code
_entity_poly.pdbx_strand_id
1 'polypeptide(L)'
;MKIGLRILLGYFLIVGLAAWFLLNVFVEEVRPGVKATLEDTLHDTASLLAVLVADDVKAGKVDGSLLLARVRQYAEAGQAPNGDGGQPPRLSYRIYVTDERGIVLFDSENKAAGMDYSRWNDVYLTLQGKYGSRSSRADPLDDASAVMHVAAPVRDGERIIGVLTVAKPFSTVQPFVKRSQANVMQGGALVMGLSLLIGIALAWRLTRSLGKLSDYAATVEAGGKAALPALGNGEIGMLGRALEAMRVRLEGKQYAEQLMHTLAHELKSPIAAIQGSAELMREDMPEEQRAHFLGNILEQNTRQKQLIERLLALVQVEQQQQLASPAPIALPALLAQVAADSAARLARRQQQLRIDAADLVLRGDALLLRQAIGNLVDNAADFAPAGSEIVLRAAREGDQLIVTVRDRGDGIPEFARERLFERFYSLPRPDGARSTGLGLTFVREVAILHGGSAAVASDPDGGTCATLRLAVIAQAERLHTERIVPTHAVSTIAAFQTKESTMQKSLLFKMLIIGALMVLIGIPLILIQATIEDRMAFRKQAVDSIAADSVGRQTLVGPVLVIPYTDEFEEPVVVANDPAKKAEPVRRQVERRHIVFPNELQVAGSFDTDSRYRGIHKVLVFSGQHAFTGNFDLPAKEELQRGNPASRLTIGRPFVAVSIGDVRGIRNTPKLNWDGQLVEFRQGSGLLSMKSGLHAPLAPLAPLALAAPARARFAFDLGLDGIESQQFAPVAKQTSVALKSNWPHPQFGGHFLPSPKNRVISDAGFSAGWSISSLASDTQQQLRRAELTPVTDARGSAIDKLSVSFIEPVNVYSLADRATKYGILFVALTFAAFFVFEILRRLPIHPVQYLLVGLALALFFLLLVSLSEHIDFVLAYVVASAACTGLIGFYLSFVLHDWRRGMGFGAALAVLYGALYGLLISESNALMLGSFLLFAVLAAMMVATRKVDWYQVGKPAPATNPK
;
A
#
# COMPACT_ATOMS: atom_id res chain seq x y z
N MET A 1 11.02 19.90 19.34
CA MET A 1 10.63 18.50 19.62
C MET A 1 11.86 17.62 19.73
N LYS A 2 11.95 16.80 20.77
CA LYS A 2 13.04 15.82 20.95
C LYS A 2 13.04 14.82 19.78
N ILE A 3 14.22 14.36 19.35
CA ILE A 3 14.40 13.41 18.23
C ILE A 3 13.53 12.15 18.42
N GLY A 4 13.47 11.62 19.65
CA GLY A 4 12.63 10.47 19.97
C GLY A 4 11.14 10.68 19.67
N LEU A 5 10.61 11.89 19.90
CA LEU A 5 9.22 12.21 19.58
C LEU A 5 8.98 12.29 18.06
N ARG A 6 9.94 12.79 17.30
CA ARG A 6 9.86 12.84 15.82
C ARG A 6 9.87 11.43 15.21
N ILE A 7 10.72 10.55 15.73
CA ILE A 7 10.80 9.14 15.30
C ILE A 7 9.52 8.40 15.66
N LEU A 8 9.00 8.59 16.88
CA LEU A 8 7.74 8.00 17.31
C LEU A 8 6.57 8.44 16.42
N LEU A 9 6.46 9.75 16.16
CA LEU A 9 5.40 10.30 15.29
C LEU A 9 5.53 9.82 13.85
N GLY A 10 6.74 9.73 13.29
CA GLY A 10 6.97 9.22 11.94
C GLY A 10 6.62 7.74 11.80
N TYR A 11 7.03 6.91 12.77
CA TYR A 11 6.68 5.50 12.83
C TYR A 11 5.17 5.31 12.96
N PHE A 12 4.54 6.04 13.89
CA PHE A 12 3.10 5.94 14.13
C PHE A 12 2.27 6.45 12.95
N LEU A 13 2.73 7.49 12.24
CA LEU A 13 2.07 7.98 11.03
C LEU A 13 2.02 6.89 9.96
N ILE A 14 3.15 6.25 9.65
CA ILE A 14 3.25 5.23 8.60
C ILE A 14 2.45 3.98 8.97
N VAL A 15 2.70 3.43 10.16
CA VAL A 15 2.03 2.19 10.59
C VAL A 15 0.56 2.43 10.90
N GLY A 16 0.22 3.60 11.45
CA GLY A 16 -1.17 4.00 11.73
C GLY A 16 -1.99 4.17 10.45
N LEU A 17 -1.47 4.84 9.42
CA LEU A 17 -2.14 4.95 8.12
C LEU A 17 -2.32 3.59 7.45
N ALA A 18 -1.28 2.75 7.44
CA ALA A 18 -1.37 1.41 6.86
C ALA A 18 -2.38 0.53 7.60
N ALA A 19 -2.38 0.55 8.94
CA ALA A 19 -3.34 -0.19 9.75
C ALA A 19 -4.77 0.33 9.58
N TRP A 20 -4.96 1.64 9.56
CA TRP A 20 -6.26 2.27 9.31
C TRP A 20 -6.83 1.90 7.93
N PHE A 21 -5.99 1.94 6.89
CA PHE A 21 -6.37 1.54 5.54
C PHE A 21 -6.80 0.07 5.48
N LEU A 22 -5.97 -0.84 6.01
CA LEU A 22 -6.30 -2.27 6.08
C LEU A 22 -7.60 -2.50 6.85
N LEU A 23 -7.77 -1.84 7.99
CA LEU A 23 -8.98 -1.96 8.80
C LEU A 23 -10.22 -1.52 8.02
N ASN A 24 -10.14 -0.39 7.29
CA ASN A 24 -11.28 0.13 6.55
C ASN A 24 -11.69 -0.80 5.41
N VAL A 25 -10.71 -1.30 4.64
CA VAL A 25 -10.95 -2.29 3.57
C VAL A 25 -11.60 -3.55 4.13
N PHE A 26 -11.09 -4.10 5.24
CA PHE A 26 -11.68 -5.30 5.86
C PHE A 26 -13.09 -5.05 6.38
N VAL A 27 -13.37 -3.90 6.99
CA VAL A 27 -14.69 -3.56 7.53
C VAL A 27 -15.73 -3.40 6.42
N GLU A 28 -15.35 -2.79 5.29
CA GLU A 28 -16.22 -2.62 4.13
C GLU A 28 -16.56 -3.96 3.46
N GLU A 29 -15.63 -4.93 3.46
CA GLU A 29 -15.83 -6.24 2.82
C GLU A 29 -16.72 -7.22 3.62
N VAL A 30 -16.87 -7.02 4.94
CA VAL A 30 -17.67 -7.92 5.81
C VAL A 30 -19.15 -7.96 5.39
N ARG A 31 -19.76 -6.81 5.07
CA ARG A 31 -21.20 -6.73 4.76
C ARG A 31 -21.52 -7.42 3.42
N PRO A 32 -20.80 -7.17 2.31
CA PRO A 32 -20.95 -7.91 1.06
C PRO A 32 -20.70 -9.42 1.22
N GLY A 33 -19.63 -9.81 1.93
CA GLY A 33 -19.30 -11.22 2.14
C GLY A 33 -20.41 -12.00 2.85
N VAL A 34 -20.97 -11.45 3.94
CA VAL A 34 -22.10 -12.06 4.66
C VAL A 34 -23.34 -12.15 3.77
N LYS A 35 -23.59 -11.14 2.93
CA LYS A 35 -24.73 -11.14 2.01
C LYS A 35 -24.61 -12.25 0.95
N ALA A 36 -23.42 -12.44 0.38
CA ALA A 36 -23.18 -13.48 -0.60
C ALA A 36 -23.38 -14.89 0.00
N THR A 37 -22.81 -15.16 1.17
CA THR A 37 -23.01 -16.45 1.85
C THR A 37 -24.47 -16.68 2.26
N LEU A 38 -25.17 -15.63 2.67
CA LEU A 38 -26.60 -15.71 2.97
C LEU A 38 -27.41 -16.04 1.70
N GLU A 39 -27.07 -15.44 0.57
CA GLU A 39 -27.71 -15.69 -0.72
C GLU A 39 -27.52 -17.16 -1.17
N ASP A 40 -26.31 -17.70 -1.05
CA ASP A 40 -26.03 -19.12 -1.36
C ASP A 40 -26.81 -20.08 -0.45
N THR A 41 -26.76 -19.85 0.88
CA THR A 41 -27.49 -20.71 1.83
C THR A 41 -29.00 -20.66 1.65
N LEU A 42 -29.54 -19.48 1.31
CA LEU A 42 -30.95 -19.33 0.96
C LEU A 42 -31.29 -20.05 -0.34
N HIS A 43 -30.40 -20.03 -1.33
CA HIS A 43 -30.58 -20.74 -2.59
C HIS A 43 -30.63 -22.26 -2.40
N ASP A 44 -29.71 -22.83 -1.64
CA ASP A 44 -29.68 -24.26 -1.32
C ASP A 44 -30.94 -24.67 -0.56
N THR A 45 -31.34 -23.86 0.42
CA THR A 45 -32.56 -24.10 1.21
C THR A 45 -33.80 -24.05 0.33
N ALA A 46 -33.90 -23.05 -0.55
CA ALA A 46 -35.00 -22.92 -1.50
C ALA A 46 -35.06 -24.12 -2.44
N SER A 47 -33.91 -24.56 -2.96
CA SER A 47 -33.82 -25.69 -3.89
C SER A 47 -34.25 -27.01 -3.23
N LEU A 48 -33.77 -27.28 -2.01
CA LEU A 48 -34.15 -28.47 -1.27
C LEU A 48 -35.65 -28.48 -0.95
N LEU A 49 -36.18 -27.37 -0.46
CA LEU A 49 -37.61 -27.26 -0.17
C LEU A 49 -38.46 -27.35 -1.43
N ALA A 50 -38.01 -26.78 -2.56
CA ALA A 50 -38.73 -26.84 -3.83
C ALA A 50 -38.89 -28.29 -4.32
N VAL A 51 -37.88 -29.14 -4.12
CA VAL A 51 -37.97 -30.58 -4.41
C VAL A 51 -38.97 -31.27 -3.48
N LEU A 52 -38.96 -30.95 -2.18
CA LEU A 52 -39.84 -31.59 -1.20
C LEU A 52 -41.33 -31.25 -1.39
N VAL A 53 -41.66 -30.04 -1.86
CA VAL A 53 -43.05 -29.63 -2.09
C VAL A 53 -43.58 -29.96 -3.49
N ALA A 54 -42.72 -30.48 -4.38
CA ALA A 54 -43.06 -30.66 -5.79
C ALA A 54 -44.31 -31.52 -6.00
N ASP A 55 -44.40 -32.67 -5.32
CA ASP A 55 -45.53 -33.58 -5.43
C ASP A 55 -46.84 -32.98 -4.90
N ASP A 56 -46.76 -32.22 -3.79
CA ASP A 56 -47.91 -31.56 -3.17
C ASP A 56 -48.44 -30.41 -4.04
N VAL A 57 -47.52 -29.62 -4.63
CA VAL A 57 -47.86 -28.54 -5.57
C VAL A 57 -48.44 -29.12 -6.85
N LYS A 58 -47.88 -30.20 -7.39
CA LYS A 58 -48.38 -30.92 -8.57
C LYS A 58 -49.79 -31.47 -8.35
N ALA A 59 -50.08 -31.98 -7.16
CA ALA A 59 -51.40 -32.48 -6.80
C ALA A 59 -52.43 -31.39 -6.47
N GLY A 60 -52.02 -30.11 -6.45
CA GLY A 60 -52.87 -28.99 -6.03
C GLY A 60 -53.26 -29.05 -4.55
N LYS A 61 -52.56 -29.84 -3.74
CA LYS A 61 -52.87 -30.09 -2.31
C LYS A 61 -52.00 -29.25 -1.38
N VAL A 62 -51.84 -27.97 -1.69
CA VAL A 62 -51.00 -27.06 -0.88
C VAL A 62 -51.54 -26.90 0.54
N ASP A 63 -52.86 -26.83 0.71
CA ASP A 63 -53.52 -26.80 2.03
C ASP A 63 -53.49 -28.15 2.77
N GLY A 64 -53.25 -29.25 2.05
CA GLY A 64 -53.11 -30.60 2.60
C GLY A 64 -51.66 -31.08 2.78
N SER A 65 -50.67 -30.26 2.39
CA SER A 65 -49.25 -30.59 2.48
C SER A 65 -48.82 -30.65 3.94
N LEU A 66 -48.34 -31.82 4.36
CA LEU A 66 -47.80 -32.01 5.71
C LEU A 66 -46.60 -31.09 5.94
N LEU A 67 -45.71 -30.93 4.96
CA LEU A 67 -44.53 -30.08 5.08
C LEU A 67 -44.93 -28.61 5.27
N LEU A 68 -45.80 -28.08 4.40
CA LEU A 68 -46.21 -26.67 4.48
C LEU A 68 -47.01 -26.37 5.75
N ALA A 69 -47.86 -27.32 6.19
CA ALA A 69 -48.55 -27.21 7.47
C ALA A 69 -47.56 -27.14 8.65
N ARG A 70 -46.50 -27.96 8.64
CA ARG A 70 -45.42 -27.91 9.65
C ARG A 70 -44.59 -26.63 9.58
N VAL A 71 -44.31 -26.13 8.37
CA VAL A 71 -43.61 -24.84 8.16
C VAL A 71 -44.43 -23.68 8.73
N ARG A 72 -45.75 -23.67 8.50
CA ARG A 72 -46.67 -22.66 9.10
C ARG A 72 -46.71 -22.79 10.62
N GLN A 73 -46.89 -24.01 11.15
CA GLN A 73 -46.89 -24.28 12.59
C GLN A 73 -45.58 -23.81 13.25
N TYR A 74 -44.45 -24.01 12.58
CA TYR A 74 -43.14 -23.58 13.06
C TYR A 74 -42.96 -22.05 13.00
N ALA A 75 -43.46 -21.39 11.94
CA ALA A 75 -43.46 -19.93 11.83
C ALA A 75 -44.36 -19.25 12.88
N GLU A 76 -45.46 -19.89 13.26
CA GLU A 76 -46.36 -19.44 14.34
C GLU A 76 -45.75 -19.70 15.74
N ALA A 77 -45.11 -20.86 15.96
CA ALA A 77 -44.45 -21.18 17.23
C ALA A 77 -43.27 -20.24 17.56
N GLY A 78 -42.58 -19.71 16.53
CA GLY A 78 -41.50 -18.74 16.68
C GLY A 78 -41.94 -17.32 17.12
N GLN A 79 -43.25 -17.06 17.25
CA GLN A 79 -43.82 -15.77 17.66
C GLN A 79 -44.25 -15.72 19.14
N ALA A 80 -44.13 -16.84 19.88
CA ALA A 80 -44.53 -16.89 21.29
C ALA A 80 -43.58 -16.07 22.20
N PRO A 81 -44.07 -15.14 23.03
CA PRO A 81 -43.24 -14.43 24.00
C PRO A 81 -42.86 -15.36 25.16
N ASN A 82 -41.57 -15.63 25.35
CA ASN A 82 -41.08 -16.20 26.60
C ASN A 82 -41.05 -15.11 27.69
N GLY A 83 -41.66 -15.42 28.84
CA GLY A 83 -41.86 -14.52 29.98
C GLY A 83 -40.61 -14.15 30.78
N ASP A 84 -39.43 -14.09 30.16
CA ASP A 84 -38.20 -13.66 30.82
C ASP A 84 -37.33 -12.82 29.87
N GLY A 85 -37.66 -11.52 29.77
CA GLY A 85 -36.79 -10.39 29.40
C GLY A 85 -35.91 -10.40 28.13
N GLY A 86 -35.76 -11.52 27.44
CA GLY A 86 -34.92 -11.74 26.27
C GLY A 86 -35.76 -12.22 25.11
N GLN A 87 -35.65 -11.55 23.96
CA GLN A 87 -36.34 -11.97 22.75
C GLN A 87 -35.89 -13.39 22.36
N PRO A 88 -36.82 -14.34 22.19
CA PRO A 88 -36.47 -15.66 21.67
C PRO A 88 -35.89 -15.52 20.25
N PRO A 89 -35.02 -16.45 19.80
CA PRO A 89 -34.51 -16.45 18.43
C PRO A 89 -35.67 -16.61 17.45
N ARG A 90 -36.12 -15.50 16.85
CA ARG A 90 -37.14 -15.49 15.79
C ARG A 90 -36.63 -16.32 14.62
N LEU A 91 -37.36 -17.36 14.26
CA LEU A 91 -37.06 -18.10 13.03
C LEU A 91 -37.27 -17.19 11.83
N SER A 92 -36.15 -16.95 11.16
CA SER A 92 -35.90 -15.80 10.32
C SER A 92 -36.32 -15.99 8.86
N TYR A 93 -36.99 -17.11 8.55
CA TYR A 93 -37.36 -17.47 7.19
C TYR A 93 -38.85 -17.26 6.97
N ARG A 94 -39.18 -16.42 6.00
CA ARG A 94 -40.50 -16.38 5.38
C ARG A 94 -40.44 -17.22 4.13
N ILE A 95 -41.29 -18.23 4.04
CA ILE A 95 -41.35 -19.14 2.90
C ILE A 95 -42.69 -18.91 2.22
N TYR A 96 -42.66 -18.66 0.93
CA TYR A 96 -43.86 -18.69 0.12
C TYR A 96 -43.66 -19.52 -1.13
N VAL A 97 -44.74 -20.20 -1.51
CA VAL A 97 -44.82 -21.02 -2.70
C VAL A 97 -45.83 -20.38 -3.64
N THR A 98 -45.45 -20.25 -4.89
CA THR A 98 -46.32 -19.76 -5.95
C THR A 98 -46.63 -20.87 -6.94
N ASP A 99 -47.76 -20.77 -7.61
CA ASP A 99 -48.06 -21.62 -8.77
C ASP A 99 -47.19 -21.22 -9.97
N GLU A 100 -47.33 -21.96 -11.08
CA GLU A 100 -46.69 -21.63 -12.36
C GLU A 100 -47.03 -20.21 -12.87
N ARG A 101 -48.07 -19.57 -12.31
CA ARG A 101 -48.50 -18.21 -12.63
C ARG A 101 -47.99 -17.13 -11.69
N GLY A 102 -47.12 -17.48 -10.74
CA GLY A 102 -46.63 -16.56 -9.73
C GLY A 102 -47.67 -16.14 -8.67
N ILE A 103 -48.84 -16.77 -8.63
CA ILE A 103 -49.84 -16.55 -7.57
C ILE A 103 -49.42 -17.33 -6.33
N VAL A 104 -49.38 -16.66 -5.19
CA VAL A 104 -48.97 -17.27 -3.92
C VAL A 104 -50.01 -18.32 -3.48
N LEU A 105 -49.64 -19.59 -3.57
CA LEU A 105 -50.41 -20.73 -3.07
C LEU A 105 -50.27 -20.87 -1.54
N PHE A 106 -49.09 -20.55 -1.02
CA PHE A 106 -48.77 -20.64 0.40
C PHE A 106 -47.85 -19.49 0.81
N ASP A 107 -48.12 -18.90 1.97
CA ASP A 107 -47.22 -17.98 2.66
C ASP A 107 -47.16 -18.41 4.12
N SER A 108 -45.95 -18.62 4.64
CA SER A 108 -45.73 -19.02 6.03
C SER A 108 -46.22 -17.98 7.03
N GLU A 109 -46.31 -16.69 6.63
CA GLU A 109 -46.88 -15.61 7.44
C GLU A 109 -48.37 -15.35 7.17
N ASN A 110 -48.96 -16.06 6.21
CA ASN A 110 -50.35 -15.88 5.77
C ASN A 110 -50.73 -14.44 5.37
N LYS A 111 -49.75 -13.64 4.90
CA LYS A 111 -49.98 -12.23 4.51
C LYS A 111 -50.26 -12.07 3.03
N ALA A 112 -49.68 -12.94 2.21
CA ALA A 112 -49.68 -12.81 0.76
C ALA A 112 -50.38 -13.95 0.02
N ALA A 113 -51.00 -14.90 0.71
CA ALA A 113 -51.75 -15.98 0.06
C ALA A 113 -52.80 -15.41 -0.90
N GLY A 114 -52.83 -15.90 -2.14
CA GLY A 114 -53.69 -15.40 -3.22
C GLY A 114 -53.22 -14.10 -3.89
N MET A 115 -52.12 -13.46 -3.43
CA MET A 115 -51.55 -12.29 -4.10
C MET A 115 -50.73 -12.70 -5.32
N ASP A 116 -50.71 -11.79 -6.30
CA ASP A 116 -49.90 -11.94 -7.50
C ASP A 116 -48.46 -11.49 -7.24
N TYR A 117 -47.56 -12.46 -7.12
CA TYR A 117 -46.14 -12.22 -6.96
C TYR A 117 -45.38 -12.37 -8.26
N SER A 118 -46.06 -12.48 -9.40
CA SER A 118 -45.50 -12.65 -10.74
C SER A 118 -44.70 -11.46 -11.26
N ARG A 119 -44.33 -10.44 -10.49
CA ARG A 119 -43.47 -9.33 -10.99
C ARG A 119 -42.19 -9.11 -10.23
N TRP A 120 -42.05 -9.76 -9.10
CA TRP A 120 -40.88 -9.62 -8.27
C TRP A 120 -39.65 -10.38 -8.79
N ASN A 121 -38.44 -9.84 -8.68
CA ASN A 121 -37.27 -10.43 -9.37
C ASN A 121 -36.92 -11.87 -8.96
N ASP A 122 -37.15 -12.26 -7.71
CA ASP A 122 -36.95 -13.62 -7.20
C ASP A 122 -37.86 -14.63 -7.88
N VAL A 123 -39.18 -14.44 -7.87
CA VAL A 123 -40.10 -15.38 -8.54
C VAL A 123 -39.95 -15.26 -10.08
N TYR A 124 -39.57 -14.07 -10.58
CA TYR A 124 -38.87 -13.74 -11.81
C TYR A 124 -38.46 -14.74 -12.87
N LEU A 125 -37.28 -14.40 -13.37
CA LEU A 125 -36.07 -15.18 -13.23
C LEU A 125 -36.31 -16.65 -12.87
N THR A 126 -36.79 -16.99 -11.67
CA THR A 126 -36.95 -18.40 -11.30
C THR A 126 -37.99 -19.14 -12.14
N LEU A 127 -39.16 -18.55 -12.44
CA LEU A 127 -40.12 -19.12 -13.40
C LEU A 127 -39.54 -19.22 -14.81
N GLN A 128 -38.56 -18.38 -15.16
CA GLN A 128 -37.84 -18.45 -16.43
C GLN A 128 -36.66 -19.44 -16.43
N GLY A 129 -36.46 -20.20 -15.34
CA GLY A 129 -35.33 -21.11 -15.20
C GLY A 129 -33.98 -20.41 -14.96
N LYS A 130 -33.99 -19.10 -14.63
CA LYS A 130 -32.81 -18.32 -14.25
C LYS A 130 -32.71 -18.20 -12.73
N TYR A 131 -31.53 -17.85 -12.25
CA TYR A 131 -31.31 -17.55 -10.83
C TYR A 131 -32.16 -16.34 -10.40
N GLY A 132 -33.06 -16.52 -9.44
CA GLY A 132 -33.93 -15.46 -8.93
C GLY A 132 -33.59 -15.06 -7.51
N SER A 133 -33.14 -13.81 -7.35
CA SER A 133 -33.01 -13.17 -6.04
C SER A 133 -33.47 -11.71 -6.07
N ARG A 134 -33.86 -11.19 -4.90
CA ARG A 134 -34.11 -9.77 -4.69
C ARG A 134 -33.75 -9.35 -3.28
N SER A 135 -33.44 -8.07 -3.11
CA SER A 135 -33.37 -7.45 -1.79
C SER A 135 -34.36 -6.29 -1.75
N SER A 136 -35.37 -6.39 -0.90
CA SER A 136 -36.41 -5.37 -0.73
C SER A 136 -36.39 -4.85 0.69
N ARG A 137 -36.37 -3.52 0.87
CA ARG A 137 -36.43 -2.90 2.19
C ARG A 137 -37.87 -2.95 2.71
N ALA A 138 -38.05 -3.36 3.96
CA ALA A 138 -39.34 -3.27 4.62
C ALA A 138 -39.65 -1.82 5.06
N ASP A 139 -38.62 -1.03 5.35
CA ASP A 139 -38.67 0.40 5.65
C ASP A 139 -37.69 1.15 4.71
N PRO A 140 -38.16 2.10 3.87
CA PRO A 140 -37.29 2.85 2.96
C PRO A 140 -36.16 3.63 3.66
N LEU A 141 -36.36 4.04 4.91
CA LEU A 141 -35.43 4.86 5.69
C LEU A 141 -34.46 4.02 6.54
N ASP A 142 -34.76 2.75 6.77
CA ASP A 142 -33.88 1.85 7.52
C ASP A 142 -33.19 0.84 6.60
N ASP A 143 -31.90 1.05 6.41
CA ASP A 143 -31.01 0.20 5.62
C ASP A 143 -30.88 -1.23 6.18
N ALA A 144 -31.16 -1.43 7.48
CA ALA A 144 -31.15 -2.74 8.15
C ALA A 144 -32.46 -3.52 7.95
N SER A 145 -33.51 -2.88 7.46
CA SER A 145 -34.81 -3.49 7.17
C SER A 145 -34.83 -4.30 5.85
N ALA A 146 -33.70 -4.36 5.15
CA ALA A 146 -33.56 -5.12 3.91
C ALA A 146 -33.87 -6.61 4.14
N VAL A 147 -34.78 -7.16 3.35
CA VAL A 147 -35.11 -8.58 3.32
C VAL A 147 -34.56 -9.18 2.04
N MET A 148 -33.77 -10.24 2.17
CA MET A 148 -33.23 -10.97 1.03
C MET A 148 -34.18 -12.11 0.69
N HIS A 149 -34.59 -12.20 -0.57
CA HIS A 149 -35.46 -13.24 -1.11
C HIS A 149 -34.65 -14.01 -2.14
N VAL A 150 -34.56 -15.33 -1.99
CA VAL A 150 -33.94 -16.20 -2.97
C VAL A 150 -34.90 -17.32 -3.29
N ALA A 151 -35.04 -17.58 -4.59
CA ALA A 151 -36.05 -18.48 -5.11
C ALA A 151 -35.41 -19.67 -5.84
N ALA A 152 -36.13 -20.78 -5.80
CA ALA A 152 -35.80 -21.99 -6.55
C ALA A 152 -37.05 -22.55 -7.24
N PRO A 153 -36.88 -23.17 -8.42
CA PRO A 153 -38.01 -23.66 -9.19
C PRO A 153 -38.54 -24.96 -8.59
N VAL A 154 -39.86 -25.04 -8.40
CA VAL A 154 -40.56 -26.29 -8.12
C VAL A 154 -40.78 -26.99 -9.45
N ARG A 155 -40.28 -28.22 -9.61
CA ARG A 155 -40.26 -28.92 -10.90
C ARG A 155 -41.08 -30.21 -10.89
N ASP A 156 -41.75 -30.47 -12.01
CA ASP A 156 -42.28 -31.78 -12.40
C ASP A 156 -41.50 -32.25 -13.64
N GLY A 157 -40.44 -33.03 -13.41
CA GLY A 157 -39.44 -33.34 -14.43
C GLY A 157 -38.68 -32.09 -14.89
N GLU A 158 -38.72 -31.79 -16.20
CA GLU A 158 -38.11 -30.60 -16.81
C GLU A 158 -39.00 -29.35 -16.69
N ARG A 159 -40.29 -29.49 -16.33
CA ARG A 159 -41.26 -28.39 -16.28
C ARG A 159 -41.26 -27.73 -14.91
N ILE A 160 -41.16 -26.39 -14.88
CA ILE A 160 -41.36 -25.60 -13.66
C ILE A 160 -42.88 -25.46 -13.44
N ILE A 161 -43.36 -25.95 -12.30
CA ILE A 161 -44.79 -25.95 -11.91
C ILE A 161 -45.10 -24.92 -10.82
N GLY A 162 -44.08 -24.21 -10.35
CA GLY A 162 -44.19 -23.16 -9.35
C GLY A 162 -42.82 -22.67 -8.90
N VAL A 163 -42.81 -21.70 -7.99
CA VAL A 163 -41.58 -21.21 -7.37
C VAL A 163 -41.72 -21.25 -5.86
N LEU A 164 -40.70 -21.78 -5.20
CA LEU A 164 -40.54 -21.66 -3.77
C LEU A 164 -39.50 -20.57 -3.50
N THR A 165 -39.89 -19.55 -2.74
CA THR A 165 -38.99 -18.50 -2.27
C THR A 165 -38.76 -18.64 -0.79
N VAL A 166 -37.50 -18.55 -0.38
CA VAL A 166 -37.09 -18.39 1.00
C VAL A 166 -36.59 -16.97 1.18
N ALA A 167 -37.18 -16.25 2.13
CA ALA A 167 -36.83 -14.88 2.42
C ALA A 167 -36.31 -14.75 3.85
N LYS A 168 -35.24 -13.98 4.04
CA LYS A 168 -34.65 -13.72 5.36
C LYS A 168 -34.31 -12.25 5.56
N PRO A 169 -34.79 -11.61 6.64
CA PRO A 169 -34.40 -10.24 6.95
C PRO A 169 -32.91 -10.15 7.27
N PHE A 170 -32.23 -9.17 6.68
CA PHE A 170 -30.82 -8.89 6.95
C PHE A 170 -30.60 -8.46 8.42
N SER A 171 -31.64 -7.94 9.08
CA SER A 171 -31.65 -7.67 10.52
C SER A 171 -31.30 -8.89 11.39
N THR A 172 -31.54 -10.11 10.89
CA THR A 172 -31.22 -11.36 11.62
C THR A 172 -29.75 -11.73 11.57
N VAL A 173 -29.01 -11.28 10.55
CA VAL A 173 -27.55 -11.41 10.44
C VAL A 173 -26.82 -10.13 10.89
N GLN A 174 -27.54 -9.03 11.11
CA GLN A 174 -26.96 -7.76 11.58
C GLN A 174 -26.16 -7.90 12.89
N PRO A 175 -26.59 -8.67 13.92
CA PRO A 175 -25.79 -8.88 15.12
C PRO A 175 -24.45 -9.56 14.81
N PHE A 176 -24.43 -10.47 13.83
CA PHE A 176 -23.20 -11.12 13.38
C PHE A 176 -22.28 -10.13 12.64
N VAL A 177 -22.83 -9.32 11.75
CA VAL A 177 -22.08 -8.25 11.06
C VAL A 177 -21.49 -7.26 12.06
N LYS A 178 -22.31 -6.75 12.99
CA LYS A 178 -21.86 -5.83 14.05
C LYS A 178 -20.82 -6.47 14.96
N ARG A 179 -20.97 -7.76 15.31
CA ARG A 179 -19.98 -8.49 16.09
C ARG A 179 -18.68 -8.71 15.33
N SER A 180 -18.73 -9.05 14.05
CA SER A 180 -17.54 -9.16 13.20
C SER A 180 -16.83 -7.82 13.04
N GLN A 181 -17.58 -6.74 12.76
CA GLN A 181 -17.03 -5.39 12.72
C GLN A 181 -16.41 -4.99 14.06
N ALA A 182 -17.08 -5.27 15.17
CA ALA A 182 -16.55 -5.02 16.51
C ALA A 182 -15.28 -5.84 16.79
N ASN A 183 -15.24 -7.12 16.42
CA ASN A 183 -14.06 -7.98 16.57
C ASN A 183 -12.89 -7.47 15.72
N VAL A 184 -13.15 -7.10 14.46
CA VAL A 184 -12.15 -6.51 13.56
C VAL A 184 -11.64 -5.20 14.14
N MET A 185 -12.53 -4.34 14.62
CA MET A 185 -12.17 -3.04 15.19
C MET A 185 -11.43 -3.17 16.52
N GLN A 186 -11.81 -4.11 17.39
CA GLN A 186 -11.09 -4.43 18.62
C GLN A 186 -9.72 -5.05 18.35
N GLY A 187 -9.64 -6.01 17.42
CA GLY A 187 -8.37 -6.59 16.98
C GLY A 187 -7.46 -5.55 16.35
N GLY A 188 -8.00 -4.67 15.52
CA GLY A 188 -7.31 -3.53 14.94
C GLY A 188 -6.80 -2.55 15.99
N ALA A 189 -7.63 -2.19 16.97
CA ALA A 189 -7.23 -1.35 18.10
C ALA A 189 -6.12 -1.99 18.93
N LEU A 190 -6.16 -3.32 19.14
CA LEU A 190 -5.12 -4.06 19.86
C LEU A 190 -3.80 -4.07 19.09
N VAL A 191 -3.84 -4.32 17.77
CA VAL A 191 -2.66 -4.24 16.89
C VAL A 191 -2.09 -2.82 16.84
N MET A 192 -2.94 -1.78 16.74
CA MET A 192 -2.51 -0.38 16.81
C MET A 192 -1.89 -0.05 18.17
N GLY A 193 -2.49 -0.50 19.26
CA GLY A 193 -1.97 -0.33 20.61
C GLY A 193 -0.61 -1.02 20.81
N LEU A 194 -0.48 -2.26 20.34
CA LEU A 194 0.79 -3.00 20.40
C LEU A 194 1.87 -2.33 19.55
N SER A 195 1.53 -1.88 18.35
CA SER A 195 2.44 -1.12 17.49
C SER A 195 2.90 0.18 18.15
N LEU A 196 1.97 0.92 18.79
CA LEU A 196 2.30 2.12 19.55
C LEU A 196 3.25 1.81 20.72
N LEU A 197 3.00 0.73 21.47
CA LEU A 197 3.87 0.29 22.56
C LEU A 197 5.28 -0.09 22.06
N ILE A 198 5.38 -0.82 20.95
CA ILE A 198 6.65 -1.15 20.30
C ILE A 198 7.38 0.14 19.86
N GLY A 199 6.65 1.08 19.25
CA GLY A 199 7.17 2.38 18.84
C GLY A 199 7.70 3.18 20.04
N ILE A 200 6.96 3.22 21.15
CA ILE A 200 7.38 3.86 22.40
C ILE A 200 8.62 3.18 22.98
N ALA A 201 8.64 1.85 23.07
CA ALA A 201 9.76 1.09 23.60
C ALA A 201 11.03 1.29 22.77
N LEU A 202 10.92 1.27 21.44
CA LEU A 202 12.03 1.52 20.52
C LEU A 202 12.52 2.96 20.64
N ALA A 203 11.61 3.94 20.65
CA ALA A 203 11.94 5.35 20.80
C ALA A 203 12.61 5.62 22.16
N TRP A 204 12.12 5.01 23.24
CA TRP A 204 12.69 5.11 24.58
C TRP A 204 14.09 4.49 24.65
N ARG A 205 14.26 3.26 24.13
CA ARG A 205 15.56 2.57 24.07
C ARG A 205 16.57 3.38 23.27
N LEU A 206 16.18 3.91 22.12
CA LEU A 206 17.03 4.71 21.23
C LEU A 206 17.43 6.02 21.91
N THR A 207 16.46 6.75 22.46
CA THR A 207 16.69 8.02 23.16
C THR A 207 17.57 7.83 24.39
N ARG A 208 17.37 6.77 25.17
CA ARG A 208 18.21 6.46 26.34
C ARG A 208 19.64 6.12 25.95
N SER A 209 19.84 5.40 24.85
CA SER A 209 21.18 5.03 24.36
C SER A 209 21.93 6.25 23.81
N LEU A 210 21.24 7.11 23.07
CA LEU A 210 21.76 8.41 22.59
C LEU A 210 22.06 9.37 23.76
N GLY A 211 21.20 9.40 24.78
CA GLY A 211 21.40 10.21 25.99
C GLY A 211 22.70 9.85 26.70
N LYS A 212 22.92 8.56 26.98
CA LYS A 212 24.18 8.09 27.58
C LYS A 212 25.43 8.49 26.78
N LEU A 213 25.35 8.44 25.44
CA LEU A 213 26.46 8.84 24.58
C LEU A 213 26.66 10.37 24.59
N SER A 214 25.58 11.15 24.61
CA SER A 214 25.63 12.60 24.73
C SER A 214 26.21 13.04 26.07
N ASP A 215 25.83 12.39 27.18
CA ASP A 215 26.36 12.67 28.52
C ASP A 215 27.86 12.31 28.59
N TYR A 216 28.25 11.19 27.99
CA TYR A 216 29.66 10.81 27.86
C TYR A 216 30.45 11.84 27.03
N ALA A 217 29.91 12.31 25.90
CA ALA A 217 30.56 13.36 25.11
C ALA A 217 30.73 14.68 25.90
N ALA A 218 29.71 15.10 26.64
CA ALA A 218 29.74 16.33 27.44
C ALA A 218 30.75 16.24 28.60
N THR A 219 30.89 15.07 29.24
CA THR A 219 31.89 14.85 30.30
C THR A 219 33.32 14.84 29.76
N VAL A 220 33.53 14.31 28.54
CA VAL A 220 34.82 14.37 27.85
C VAL A 220 35.17 15.81 27.45
N GLU A 221 34.21 16.59 26.96
CA GLU A 221 34.40 18.02 26.65
C GLU A 221 34.79 18.84 27.89
N ALA A 222 34.20 18.52 29.05
CA ALA A 222 34.52 19.17 30.32
C ALA A 222 35.87 18.72 30.94
N GLY A 223 36.66 17.89 30.26
CA GLY A 223 37.95 17.38 30.76
C GLY A 223 37.84 16.33 31.87
N GLY A 224 36.65 15.74 32.07
CA GLY A 224 36.42 14.70 33.07
C GLY A 224 36.90 13.32 32.61
N LYS A 225 37.44 12.51 33.53
CA LYS A 225 37.74 11.09 33.27
C LYS A 225 36.46 10.25 33.33
N ALA A 226 35.71 10.19 32.22
CA ALA A 226 34.52 9.34 32.10
C ALA A 226 34.86 7.99 31.41
N ALA A 227 34.30 6.89 31.90
CA ALA A 227 34.43 5.59 31.24
C ALA A 227 33.31 5.40 30.19
N LEU A 228 33.63 4.75 29.06
CA LEU A 228 32.67 4.49 28.00
C LEU A 228 31.46 3.70 28.54
N PRO A 229 30.21 4.21 28.43
CA PRO A 229 29.04 3.49 28.90
C PRO A 229 28.80 2.22 28.07
N ALA A 230 28.23 1.18 28.70
CA ALA A 230 27.86 -0.06 28.02
C ALA A 230 26.72 0.19 27.00
N LEU A 231 27.10 0.37 25.73
CA LEU A 231 26.21 0.71 24.60
C LEU A 231 25.88 -0.50 23.69
N GLY A 232 26.33 -1.70 24.05
CA GLY A 232 26.16 -2.93 23.26
C GLY A 232 27.01 -2.98 21.98
N ASN A 233 26.86 -4.03 21.17
CA ASN A 233 27.69 -4.26 19.97
C ASN A 233 27.13 -3.65 18.67
N GLY A 234 26.05 -2.88 18.74
CA GLY A 234 25.41 -2.26 17.57
C GLY A 234 26.09 -0.97 17.09
N GLU A 235 25.46 -0.29 16.12
CA GLU A 235 25.96 0.96 15.51
C GLU A 235 26.26 2.06 16.55
N ILE A 236 25.43 2.18 17.60
CA ILE A 236 25.64 3.16 18.69
C ILE A 236 26.89 2.81 19.52
N GLY A 237 27.16 1.52 19.75
CA GLY A 237 28.38 1.08 20.45
C GLY A 237 29.64 1.31 19.62
N MET A 238 29.55 1.18 18.29
CA MET A 238 30.64 1.54 17.38
C MET A 238 30.95 3.04 17.46
N LEU A 239 29.91 3.89 17.48
CA LEU A 239 30.08 5.34 17.64
C LEU A 239 30.71 5.69 19.01
N GLY A 240 30.28 5.02 20.08
CA GLY A 240 30.88 5.17 21.40
C GLY A 240 32.38 4.85 21.42
N ARG A 241 32.80 3.72 20.83
CA ARG A 241 34.22 3.35 20.71
C ARG A 241 35.03 4.35 19.87
N ALA A 242 34.45 4.91 18.81
CA ALA A 242 35.11 5.92 17.99
C ALA A 242 35.36 7.22 18.78
N LEU A 243 34.40 7.62 19.63
CA LEU A 243 34.51 8.80 20.47
C LEU A 243 35.57 8.60 21.58
N GLU A 244 35.63 7.42 22.19
CA GLU A 244 36.70 7.05 23.14
C GLU A 244 38.09 7.11 22.49
N ALA A 245 38.24 6.57 21.28
CA ALA A 245 39.51 6.65 20.54
C ALA A 245 39.95 8.10 20.26
N MET A 246 39.00 9.00 20.00
CA MET A 246 39.28 10.43 19.81
C MET A 246 39.76 11.09 21.11
N ARG A 247 39.12 10.81 22.25
CA ARG A 247 39.53 11.30 23.56
C ARG A 247 40.98 10.93 23.87
N VAL A 248 41.33 9.65 23.75
CA VAL A 248 42.68 9.14 24.02
C VAL A 248 43.74 9.87 23.19
N ARG A 249 43.42 10.18 21.93
CA ARG A 249 44.33 10.90 21.03
C ARG A 249 44.51 12.38 21.41
N LEU A 250 43.49 13.02 21.97
CA LEU A 250 43.54 14.41 22.41
C LEU A 250 44.31 14.57 23.73
N GLU A 251 44.11 13.67 24.70
CA GLU A 251 44.88 13.66 25.96
C GLU A 251 46.39 13.51 25.70
N GLY A 252 46.79 12.66 24.72
CA GLY A 252 48.18 12.48 24.34
C GLY A 252 48.89 13.75 23.82
N LYS A 253 48.14 14.71 23.24
CA LYS A 253 48.71 15.96 22.73
C LYS A 253 49.06 16.94 23.86
N GLN A 254 48.15 17.11 24.83
CA GLN A 254 48.37 17.99 25.98
C GLN A 254 49.54 17.52 26.85
N TYR A 255 49.67 16.19 27.02
CA TYR A 255 50.80 15.57 27.70
C TYR A 255 52.15 15.95 27.05
N ALA A 256 52.24 15.90 25.71
CA ALA A 256 53.46 16.26 25.00
C ALA A 256 53.83 17.75 25.15
N GLU A 257 52.85 18.65 25.10
CA GLU A 257 53.08 20.11 25.23
C GLU A 257 53.66 20.46 26.63
N GLN A 258 53.12 19.87 27.70
CA GLN A 258 53.57 20.14 29.06
C GLN A 258 54.98 19.57 29.35
N LEU A 259 55.31 18.42 28.76
CA LEU A 259 56.64 17.83 28.84
C LEU A 259 57.70 18.72 28.14
N MET A 260 57.38 19.23 26.95
CA MET A 260 58.29 20.11 26.20
C MET A 260 58.60 21.40 26.96
N HIS A 261 57.60 22.00 27.62
CA HIS A 261 57.77 23.24 28.38
C HIS A 261 58.74 23.06 29.55
N THR A 262 58.58 21.99 30.34
CA THR A 262 59.45 21.71 31.49
C THR A 262 60.88 21.37 31.05
N LEU A 263 61.04 20.59 29.97
CA LEU A 263 62.35 20.25 29.40
C LEU A 263 63.13 21.50 28.97
N ALA A 264 62.45 22.47 28.35
CA ALA A 264 63.09 23.71 27.92
C ALA A 264 63.66 24.51 29.10
N HIS A 265 62.96 24.55 30.23
CA HIS A 265 63.43 25.24 31.44
C HIS A 265 64.68 24.60 32.04
N GLU A 266 64.70 23.28 32.16
CA GLU A 266 65.80 22.54 32.79
C GLU A 266 67.08 22.52 31.93
N LEU A 267 66.96 22.58 30.59
CA LEU A 267 68.11 22.70 29.70
C LEU A 267 68.70 24.12 29.63
N LYS A 268 67.88 25.16 29.83
CA LYS A 268 68.34 26.56 29.72
C LYS A 268 69.41 26.92 30.74
N SER A 269 69.27 26.43 31.96
CA SER A 269 70.19 26.72 33.08
C SER A 269 71.63 26.23 32.86
N PRO A 270 71.89 24.94 32.54
CA PRO A 270 73.24 24.46 32.27
C PRO A 270 73.85 25.10 31.01
N ILE A 271 73.04 25.38 29.97
CA ILE A 271 73.52 26.07 28.76
C ILE A 271 74.01 27.48 29.10
N ALA A 272 73.26 28.23 29.91
CA ALA A 272 73.68 29.57 30.35
C ALA A 272 74.96 29.53 31.19
N ALA A 273 75.14 28.51 32.03
CA ALA A 273 76.36 28.33 32.84
C ALA A 273 77.60 27.96 31.99
N ILE A 274 77.43 27.12 30.96
CA ILE A 274 78.47 26.82 29.97
C ILE A 274 78.85 28.08 29.20
N GLN A 275 77.86 28.84 28.73
CA GLN A 275 78.08 30.09 27.99
C GLN A 275 78.82 31.12 28.84
N GLY A 276 78.38 31.37 30.08
CA GLY A 276 79.05 32.32 30.97
C GLY A 276 80.49 31.92 31.30
N SER A 277 80.74 30.62 31.55
CA SER A 277 82.11 30.13 31.78
C SER A 277 82.99 30.26 30.55
N ALA A 278 82.45 30.01 29.35
CA ALA A 278 83.18 30.15 28.09
C ALA A 278 83.44 31.62 27.70
N GLU A 279 82.51 32.53 28.01
CA GLU A 279 82.67 33.98 27.82
C GLU A 279 83.79 34.52 28.71
N LEU A 280 83.80 34.16 30.00
CA LEU A 280 84.84 34.57 30.94
C LEU A 280 86.23 34.09 30.52
N MET A 281 86.36 32.86 30.00
CA MET A 281 87.65 32.29 29.52
C MET A 281 88.29 33.04 28.34
N ARG A 282 87.57 33.98 27.70
CA ARG A 282 88.11 34.84 26.64
C ARG A 282 88.95 35.99 27.18
N GLU A 283 88.79 36.34 28.46
CA GLU A 283 89.60 37.37 29.12
C GLU A 283 90.98 36.82 29.50
N ASP A 284 91.94 37.71 29.73
CA ASP A 284 93.29 37.32 30.14
C ASP A 284 93.25 36.94 31.63
N MET A 285 93.55 35.67 31.93
CA MET A 285 93.37 35.10 33.28
C MET A 285 94.46 34.08 33.62
N PRO A 286 94.77 33.90 34.91
CA PRO A 286 95.67 32.86 35.38
C PRO A 286 95.24 31.47 34.92
N GLU A 287 96.20 30.59 34.64
CA GLU A 287 95.96 29.23 34.14
C GLU A 287 95.08 28.40 35.09
N GLU A 288 95.18 28.65 36.40
CA GLU A 288 94.35 28.02 37.44
C GLU A 288 92.86 28.40 37.32
N GLN A 289 92.55 29.67 37.02
CA GLN A 289 91.16 30.12 36.81
C GLN A 289 90.61 29.60 35.48
N ARG A 290 91.45 29.55 34.44
CA ARG A 290 91.09 28.95 33.15
C ARG A 290 90.75 27.47 33.30
N ALA A 291 91.54 26.73 34.08
CA ALA A 291 91.27 25.32 34.39
C ALA A 291 89.97 25.14 35.20
N HIS A 292 89.67 26.04 36.14
CA HIS A 292 88.40 26.04 36.88
C HIS A 292 87.18 26.22 35.96
N PHE A 293 87.18 27.23 35.08
CA PHE A 293 86.07 27.45 34.14
C PHE A 293 85.92 26.32 33.12
N LEU A 294 87.03 25.74 32.64
CA LEU A 294 86.99 24.55 31.79
C LEU A 294 86.38 23.36 32.53
N GLY A 295 86.74 23.18 33.81
CA GLY A 295 86.14 22.19 34.70
C GLY A 295 84.62 22.38 34.81
N ASN A 296 84.16 23.61 35.05
CA ASN A 296 82.74 23.94 35.12
C ASN A 296 82.00 23.61 33.81
N ILE A 297 82.58 23.93 32.65
CA ILE A 297 82.00 23.59 31.33
C ILE A 297 81.84 22.08 31.17
N LEU A 298 82.90 21.32 31.47
CA LEU A 298 82.89 19.84 31.34
C LEU A 298 81.89 19.20 32.31
N GLU A 299 81.77 19.74 33.52
CA GLU A 299 80.80 19.28 34.52
C GLU A 299 79.36 19.54 34.06
N GLN A 300 79.06 20.76 33.59
CA GLN A 300 77.71 21.09 33.09
C GLN A 300 77.34 20.29 31.83
N ASN A 301 78.29 20.03 30.93
CA ASN A 301 78.05 19.18 29.76
C ASN A 301 77.75 17.72 30.17
N THR A 302 78.52 17.18 31.12
CA THR A 302 78.28 15.85 31.67
C THR A 302 76.89 15.77 32.34
N ARG A 303 76.50 16.80 33.09
CA ARG A 303 75.19 16.91 33.71
C ARG A 303 74.06 16.96 32.67
N GLN A 304 74.23 17.72 31.59
CA GLN A 304 73.25 17.82 30.52
C GLN A 304 73.07 16.48 29.78
N LYS A 305 74.17 15.77 29.50
CA LYS A 305 74.14 14.43 28.91
C LYS A 305 73.34 13.45 29.78
N GLN A 306 73.63 13.41 31.09
CA GLN A 306 72.93 12.54 32.03
C GLN A 306 71.44 12.89 32.15
N LEU A 307 71.07 14.16 32.08
CA LEU A 307 69.68 14.61 32.11
C LEU A 307 68.90 14.09 30.89
N ILE A 308 69.49 14.21 29.69
CA ILE A 308 68.88 13.76 28.43
C ILE A 308 68.70 12.24 28.44
N GLU A 309 69.76 11.48 28.80
CA GLU A 309 69.70 10.02 28.85
C GLU A 309 68.63 9.52 29.83
N ARG A 310 68.55 10.10 31.03
CA ARG A 310 67.54 9.73 32.04
C ARG A 310 66.12 10.07 31.59
N LEU A 311 65.94 11.19 30.91
CA LEU A 311 64.63 11.60 30.42
C LEU A 311 64.15 10.73 29.25
N LEU A 312 65.05 10.39 28.32
CA LEU A 312 64.73 9.47 27.22
C LEU A 312 64.34 8.09 27.77
N ALA A 313 65.08 7.58 28.76
CA ALA A 313 64.74 6.32 29.43
C ALA A 313 63.36 6.39 30.09
N LEU A 314 63.04 7.49 30.78
CA LEU A 314 61.72 7.69 31.40
C LEU A 314 60.59 7.72 30.35
N VAL A 315 60.74 8.50 29.28
CA VAL A 315 59.72 8.62 28.22
C VAL A 315 59.50 7.28 27.50
N GLN A 316 60.57 6.50 27.27
CA GLN A 316 60.46 5.17 26.68
C GLN A 316 59.64 4.22 27.55
N VAL A 317 59.80 4.27 28.88
CA VAL A 317 59.02 3.45 29.81
C VAL A 317 57.57 3.94 29.88
N GLU A 318 57.32 5.25 29.94
CA GLU A 318 55.97 5.83 29.99
C GLU A 318 55.11 5.54 28.75
N GLN A 319 55.73 5.36 27.58
CA GLN A 319 55.03 5.00 26.34
C GLN A 319 54.64 3.51 26.26
N GLN A 320 55.23 2.66 27.10
CA GLN A 320 54.90 1.24 27.12
C GLN A 320 53.65 1.00 27.98
N GLN A 321 52.59 0.50 27.36
CA GLN A 321 51.38 0.11 28.09
C GLN A 321 51.55 -1.23 28.82
N GLN A 322 52.45 -2.10 28.32
CA GLN A 322 52.74 -3.43 28.85
C GLN A 322 54.19 -3.81 28.52
N LEU A 323 54.76 -4.75 29.27
CA LEU A 323 56.11 -5.29 29.02
C LEU A 323 56.17 -5.97 27.65
N ALA A 324 57.10 -5.53 26.80
CA ALA A 324 57.22 -6.05 25.44
C ALA A 324 57.68 -7.53 25.39
N SER A 325 58.50 -7.97 26.33
CA SER A 325 59.03 -9.35 26.40
C SER A 325 59.41 -9.76 27.82
N PRO A 326 58.44 -10.05 28.71
CA PRO A 326 58.70 -10.40 30.10
C PRO A 326 59.32 -11.80 30.23
N ALA A 327 60.55 -11.86 30.73
CA ALA A 327 61.35 -13.07 30.90
C ALA A 327 61.43 -13.50 32.39
N PRO A 328 61.69 -14.78 32.69
CA PRO A 328 62.00 -15.21 34.05
C PRO A 328 63.33 -14.63 34.53
N ILE A 329 63.33 -13.98 35.69
CA ILE A 329 64.50 -13.33 36.30
C ILE A 329 64.74 -13.94 37.67
N ALA A 330 65.91 -14.53 37.86
CA ALA A 330 66.37 -14.96 39.17
C ALA A 330 66.77 -13.73 40.00
N LEU A 331 66.01 -13.46 41.07
CA LEU A 331 66.18 -12.26 41.89
C LEU A 331 67.57 -12.16 42.54
N PRO A 332 68.18 -13.23 43.11
CA PRO A 332 69.52 -13.14 43.67
C PRO A 332 70.58 -12.71 42.64
N ALA A 333 70.46 -13.20 41.40
CA ALA A 333 71.39 -12.83 40.31
C ALA A 333 71.23 -11.37 39.89
N LEU A 334 70.00 -10.86 39.85
CA LEU A 334 69.72 -9.46 39.56
C LEU A 334 70.31 -8.52 40.63
N LEU A 335 70.11 -8.83 41.91
CA LEU A 335 70.62 -8.00 43.01
C LEU A 335 72.15 -8.04 43.10
N ALA A 336 72.78 -9.18 42.79
CA ALA A 336 74.23 -9.28 42.68
C ALA A 336 74.79 -8.39 41.56
N GLN A 337 74.09 -8.29 40.42
CA GLN A 337 74.47 -7.38 39.33
C GLN A 337 74.36 -5.91 39.76
N VAL A 338 73.28 -5.52 40.46
CA VAL A 338 73.11 -4.15 40.98
C VAL A 338 74.22 -3.79 41.98
N ALA A 339 74.60 -4.74 42.84
CA ALA A 339 75.69 -4.54 43.79
C ALA A 339 77.05 -4.37 43.09
N ALA A 340 77.31 -5.15 42.03
CA ALA A 340 78.50 -5.01 41.22
C ALA A 340 78.57 -3.64 40.52
N ASP A 341 77.46 -3.14 39.98
CA ASP A 341 77.39 -1.83 39.33
C ASP A 341 77.67 -0.69 40.32
N SER A 342 77.21 -0.83 41.57
CA SER A 342 77.32 0.19 42.61
C SER A 342 78.65 0.12 43.40
N ALA A 343 79.42 -0.97 43.26
CA ALA A 343 80.58 -1.27 44.12
C ALA A 343 81.64 -0.17 44.11
N ALA A 344 82.01 0.36 42.93
CA ALA A 344 83.02 1.41 42.81
C ALA A 344 82.60 2.71 43.50
N ARG A 345 81.30 3.04 43.46
CA ARG A 345 80.74 4.24 44.09
C ARG A 345 80.70 4.10 45.61
N LEU A 346 80.22 2.95 46.10
CA LEU A 346 80.14 2.65 47.53
C LEU A 346 81.54 2.61 48.15
N ALA A 347 82.53 2.03 47.47
CA ALA A 347 83.92 1.99 47.92
C ALA A 347 84.53 3.39 48.07
N ARG A 348 84.25 4.32 47.13
CA ARG A 348 84.71 5.73 47.23
C ARG A 348 84.16 6.45 48.46
N ARG A 349 82.97 6.09 48.93
CA ARG A 349 82.31 6.68 50.11
C ARG A 349 82.49 5.84 51.38
N GLN A 350 83.32 4.80 51.33
CA GLN A 350 83.54 3.83 52.41
C GLN A 350 82.24 3.17 52.93
N GLN A 351 81.22 3.05 52.08
CA GLN A 351 79.92 2.46 52.43
C GLN A 351 79.89 0.96 52.14
N GLN A 352 79.15 0.20 52.93
CA GLN A 352 78.95 -1.24 52.71
C GLN A 352 77.51 -1.51 52.28
N LEU A 353 77.31 -2.39 51.29
CA LEU A 353 75.99 -2.84 50.85
C LEU A 353 75.75 -4.27 51.34
N ARG A 354 74.76 -4.43 52.22
CA ARG A 354 74.28 -5.73 52.69
C ARG A 354 73.05 -6.14 51.90
N ILE A 355 73.09 -7.33 51.30
CA ILE A 355 71.96 -7.89 50.53
C ILE A 355 71.34 -9.03 51.33
N ASP A 356 70.03 -8.93 51.56
CA ASP A 356 69.20 -9.99 52.17
C ASP A 356 68.06 -10.35 51.21
N ALA A 357 68.23 -11.42 50.44
CA ALA A 357 67.31 -11.75 49.34
C ALA A 357 66.75 -13.16 49.47
N ALA A 358 65.43 -13.27 49.33
CA ALA A 358 64.77 -14.56 49.13
C ALA A 358 65.11 -15.13 47.74
N ASP A 359 65.26 -16.45 47.66
CA ASP A 359 65.45 -17.14 46.38
C ASP A 359 64.12 -17.23 45.62
N LEU A 360 63.91 -16.30 44.69
CA LEU A 360 62.65 -16.14 43.96
C LEU A 360 62.92 -15.85 42.48
N VAL A 361 62.07 -16.42 41.62
CA VAL A 361 62.01 -16.07 40.19
C VAL A 361 60.79 -15.20 39.95
N LEU A 362 60.99 -14.02 39.37
CA LEU A 362 59.92 -13.12 38.92
C LEU A 362 59.85 -13.10 37.39
N ARG A 363 58.73 -12.64 36.83
CA ARG A 363 58.58 -12.44 35.39
C ARG A 363 58.55 -10.95 35.09
N GLY A 364 59.52 -10.44 34.32
CA GLY A 364 59.66 -9.01 34.08
C GLY A 364 60.73 -8.66 33.06
N ASP A 365 61.09 -7.38 32.99
CA ASP A 365 62.24 -6.90 32.24
C ASP A 365 63.45 -6.74 33.18
N ALA A 366 64.49 -7.55 32.95
CA ALA A 366 65.66 -7.58 33.82
C ALA A 366 66.45 -6.27 33.80
N LEU A 367 66.52 -5.59 32.64
CA LEU A 367 67.28 -4.36 32.49
C LEU A 367 66.58 -3.20 33.20
N LEU A 368 65.27 -3.07 33.02
CA LEU A 368 64.48 -2.03 33.68
C LEU A 368 64.47 -2.20 35.20
N LEU A 369 64.33 -3.43 35.70
CA LEU A 369 64.38 -3.70 37.13
C LEU A 369 65.78 -3.49 37.73
N ARG A 370 66.85 -3.90 37.02
CA ARG A 370 68.23 -3.61 37.42
C ARG A 370 68.45 -2.10 37.55
N GLN A 371 67.98 -1.33 36.57
CA GLN A 371 68.09 0.13 36.57
C GLN A 371 67.26 0.78 37.68
N ALA A 372 66.03 0.31 37.91
CA ALA A 372 65.16 0.83 38.98
C ALA A 372 65.76 0.58 40.38
N ILE A 373 66.22 -0.65 40.65
CA ILE A 373 66.83 -0.99 41.94
C ILE A 373 68.18 -0.27 42.08
N GLY A 374 68.97 -0.16 41.01
CA GLY A 374 70.19 0.65 40.98
C GLY A 374 69.94 2.12 41.33
N ASN A 375 68.88 2.73 40.79
CA ASN A 375 68.50 4.10 41.15
C ASN A 375 68.13 4.25 42.64
N LEU A 376 67.52 3.23 43.25
CA LEU A 376 67.23 3.24 44.69
C LEU A 376 68.51 3.14 45.53
N VAL A 377 69.45 2.28 45.14
CA VAL A 377 70.75 2.12 45.81
C VAL A 377 71.61 3.39 45.65
N ASP A 378 71.60 4.00 44.47
CA ASP A 378 72.30 5.26 44.19
C ASP A 378 71.76 6.40 45.06
N ASN A 379 70.43 6.51 45.20
CA ASN A 379 69.81 7.50 46.07
C ASN A 379 70.19 7.25 47.54
N ALA A 380 70.14 6.00 48.00
CA ALA A 380 70.57 5.65 49.36
C ALA A 380 72.04 6.04 49.61
N ALA A 381 72.94 5.75 48.65
CA ALA A 381 74.36 6.09 48.76
C ALA A 381 74.64 7.60 48.79
N ASP A 382 73.87 8.39 48.04
CA ASP A 382 74.01 9.84 47.96
C ASP A 382 73.62 10.56 49.26
N PHE A 383 72.67 10.01 50.02
CA PHE A 383 72.15 10.62 51.26
C PHE A 383 72.67 9.96 52.55
N ALA A 384 73.23 8.75 52.47
CA ALA A 384 73.80 8.09 53.64
C ALA A 384 75.16 8.69 54.06
N PRO A 385 75.48 8.76 55.37
CA PRO A 385 76.79 9.16 55.87
C PRO A 385 77.92 8.26 55.32
N ALA A 386 79.14 8.79 55.23
CA ALA A 386 80.31 7.97 54.88
C ALA A 386 80.56 6.90 55.96
N GLY A 387 81.03 5.70 55.56
CA GLY A 387 81.24 4.60 56.51
C GLY A 387 79.97 3.83 56.92
N SER A 388 78.79 4.24 56.45
CA SER A 388 77.52 3.62 56.82
C SER A 388 77.17 2.36 56.00
N GLU A 389 76.26 1.55 56.55
CA GLU A 389 75.72 0.35 55.89
C GLU A 389 74.39 0.71 55.19
N ILE A 390 74.25 0.28 53.93
CA ILE A 390 73.01 0.32 53.15
C ILE A 390 72.48 -1.11 53.08
N VAL A 391 71.19 -1.29 53.40
CA VAL A 391 70.55 -2.61 53.43
C VAL A 391 69.57 -2.74 52.27
N LEU A 392 69.85 -3.68 51.36
CA LEU A 392 68.97 -4.07 50.26
C LEU A 392 68.31 -5.41 50.60
N ARG A 393 67.04 -5.36 50.99
CA ARG A 393 66.27 -6.55 51.37
C ARG A 393 65.16 -6.84 50.38
N ALA A 394 65.04 -8.07 49.92
CA ALA A 394 63.98 -8.51 49.02
C ALA A 394 63.27 -9.76 49.57
N ALA A 395 61.98 -9.62 49.88
CA ALA A 395 61.17 -10.68 50.49
C ALA A 395 59.81 -10.81 49.79
N ARG A 396 59.25 -12.01 49.80
CA ARG A 396 57.89 -12.28 49.32
C ARG A 396 56.89 -12.10 50.45
N GLU A 397 55.87 -11.29 50.22
CA GLU A 397 54.70 -11.14 51.09
C GLU A 397 53.43 -11.45 50.27
N GLY A 398 52.83 -12.63 50.51
CA GLY A 398 51.69 -13.11 49.73
C GLY A 398 52.00 -13.26 48.23
N ASP A 399 51.25 -12.56 47.39
CA ASP A 399 51.43 -12.54 45.92
C ASP A 399 52.30 -11.36 45.44
N GLN A 400 53.00 -10.69 46.35
CA GLN A 400 53.88 -9.57 46.02
C GLN A 400 55.32 -9.82 46.46
N LEU A 401 56.26 -9.37 45.65
CA LEU A 401 57.67 -9.21 45.98
C LEU A 401 57.86 -7.79 46.48
N ILE A 402 58.45 -7.65 47.66
CA ILE A 402 58.79 -6.36 48.25
C ILE A 402 60.31 -6.23 48.29
N VAL A 403 60.84 -5.27 47.54
CA VAL A 403 62.24 -4.87 47.56
C VAL A 403 62.35 -3.57 48.35
N THR A 404 63.18 -3.57 49.39
CA THR A 404 63.42 -2.41 50.25
C THR A 404 64.90 -2.03 50.24
N VAL A 405 65.19 -0.74 50.10
CA VAL A 405 66.52 -0.16 50.25
C VAL A 405 66.47 0.79 51.43
N ARG A 406 67.29 0.52 52.46
CA ARG A 406 67.37 1.32 53.68
C ARG A 406 68.75 1.97 53.81
N ASP A 407 68.76 3.24 54.16
CA ASP A 407 69.95 4.01 54.52
C ASP A 407 69.84 4.60 55.92
N ARG A 408 70.93 5.23 56.40
CA ARG A 408 71.01 5.91 57.71
C ARG A 408 71.19 7.43 57.57
N GLY A 409 70.58 8.05 56.55
CA GLY A 409 70.63 9.50 56.30
C GLY A 409 69.70 10.33 57.21
N ASP A 410 69.50 11.59 56.87
CA ASP A 410 68.68 12.54 57.66
C ASP A 410 67.16 12.37 57.48
N GLY A 411 66.73 11.31 56.77
CA GLY A 411 65.33 11.02 56.47
C GLY A 411 64.68 12.00 55.49
N ILE A 412 63.36 11.88 55.32
CA ILE A 412 62.59 12.71 54.36
C ILE A 412 61.80 13.80 55.11
N PRO A 413 61.97 15.09 54.76
CA PRO A 413 61.13 16.18 55.25
C PRO A 413 59.64 15.96 54.91
N GLU A 414 58.74 16.32 55.83
CA GLU A 414 57.30 16.08 55.67
C GLU A 414 56.71 16.70 54.39
N PHE A 415 57.12 17.94 54.06
CA PHE A 415 56.67 18.63 52.84
C PHE A 415 57.11 17.96 51.53
N ALA A 416 58.14 17.10 51.57
CA ALA A 416 58.71 16.49 50.38
C ALA A 416 58.08 15.12 50.06
N ARG A 417 57.43 14.46 51.03
CA ARG A 417 57.01 13.05 50.93
C ARG A 417 56.11 12.76 49.72
N GLU A 418 55.16 13.64 49.42
CA GLU A 418 54.23 13.45 48.30
C GLU A 418 54.84 13.83 46.94
N ARG A 419 55.93 14.60 46.96
CA ARG A 419 56.53 15.22 45.77
C ARG A 419 57.78 14.51 45.26
N LEU A 420 58.36 13.59 46.02
CA LEU A 420 59.58 12.85 45.66
C LEU A 420 59.48 12.06 44.35
N PHE A 421 58.27 11.72 43.91
CA PHE A 421 58.03 11.05 42.63
C PHE A 421 57.68 12.01 41.49
N GLU A 422 57.54 13.32 41.75
CA GLU A 422 57.35 14.34 40.71
C GLU A 422 58.63 14.51 39.87
N ARG A 423 58.45 14.71 38.55
CA ARG A 423 59.59 14.93 37.64
C ARG A 423 60.35 16.19 38.04
N PHE A 424 61.68 16.12 38.01
CA PHE A 424 62.60 17.23 38.30
C PHE A 424 62.57 17.73 39.75
N TYR A 425 61.84 17.06 40.65
CA TYR A 425 61.87 17.36 42.07
C TYR A 425 63.06 16.63 42.73
N SER A 426 63.93 17.37 43.42
CA SER A 426 65.04 16.79 44.19
C SER A 426 65.37 17.61 45.43
N LEU A 427 65.79 16.92 46.48
CA LEU A 427 66.33 17.53 47.69
C LEU A 427 67.84 17.77 47.52
N PRO A 428 68.39 18.83 48.15
CA PRO A 428 69.83 19.03 48.21
C PRO A 428 70.50 17.88 48.96
N ARG A 429 71.58 17.34 48.40
CA ARG A 429 72.43 16.33 49.04
C ARG A 429 73.24 16.95 50.19
N PRO A 430 73.86 16.13 51.07
CA PRO A 430 74.72 16.63 52.15
C PRO A 430 75.91 17.49 51.68
N ASP A 431 76.35 17.34 50.43
CA ASP A 431 77.39 18.14 49.77
C ASP A 431 76.85 19.42 49.08
N GLY A 432 75.54 19.69 49.20
CA GLY A 432 74.86 20.84 48.61
C GLY A 432 74.41 20.65 47.15
N ALA A 433 74.83 19.58 46.47
CA ALA A 433 74.48 19.33 45.07
C ALA A 433 73.04 18.81 44.92
N ARG A 434 72.36 19.19 43.82
CA ARG A 434 71.01 18.67 43.48
C ARG A 434 71.07 17.66 42.36
N SER A 435 70.30 16.58 42.50
CA SER A 435 70.12 15.55 41.46
C SER A 435 69.16 16.03 40.37
N THR A 436 68.97 15.23 39.33
CA THR A 436 68.06 15.53 38.21
C THR A 436 66.58 15.38 38.56
N GLY A 437 66.24 14.75 39.70
CA GLY A 437 64.85 14.53 40.11
C GLY A 437 64.05 13.57 39.23
N LEU A 438 64.70 12.78 38.37
CA LEU A 438 64.04 11.81 37.47
C LEU A 438 64.15 10.36 37.95
N GLY A 439 65.07 10.07 38.88
CA GLY A 439 65.39 8.70 39.29
C GLY A 439 64.22 8.00 39.99
N LEU A 440 63.58 8.65 40.96
CA LEU A 440 62.43 8.08 41.68
C LEU A 440 61.18 7.99 40.80
N THR A 441 60.95 8.97 39.93
CA THR A 441 59.88 8.88 38.92
C THR A 441 60.07 7.67 38.01
N PHE A 442 61.29 7.41 37.54
CA PHE A 442 61.60 6.22 36.75
C PHE A 442 61.31 4.93 37.52
N VAL A 443 61.68 4.85 38.79
CA VAL A 443 61.37 3.68 39.64
C VAL A 443 59.85 3.45 39.74
N ARG A 444 59.07 4.53 39.89
CA ARG A 444 57.61 4.43 39.93
C ARG A 444 57.02 3.94 38.62
N GLU A 445 57.47 4.46 37.48
CA GLU A 445 56.96 4.04 36.17
C GLU A 445 57.34 2.58 35.85
N VAL A 446 58.57 2.16 36.20
CA VAL A 446 58.97 0.74 36.08
C VAL A 446 58.11 -0.13 36.99
N ALA A 447 57.79 0.31 38.22
CA ALA A 447 56.90 -0.44 39.12
C ALA A 447 55.51 -0.61 38.51
N ILE A 448 54.92 0.47 38.00
CA ILE A 448 53.59 0.46 37.36
C ILE A 448 53.58 -0.47 36.14
N LEU A 449 54.61 -0.40 35.29
CA LEU A 449 54.76 -1.26 34.11
C LEU A 449 54.84 -2.76 34.48
N HIS A 450 55.34 -3.07 35.67
CA HIS A 450 55.40 -4.42 36.23
C HIS A 450 54.19 -4.77 37.13
N GLY A 451 53.10 -3.99 37.08
CA GLY A 451 51.88 -4.22 37.86
C GLY A 451 52.03 -3.96 39.36
N GLY A 452 53.01 -3.14 39.74
CA GLY A 452 53.45 -2.89 41.10
C GLY A 452 53.30 -1.43 41.56
N SER A 453 53.98 -1.08 42.65
CA SER A 453 54.00 0.29 43.20
C SER A 453 55.35 0.62 43.85
N ALA A 454 55.69 1.91 43.94
CA ALA A 454 56.88 2.39 44.64
C ALA A 454 56.48 3.40 45.74
N ALA A 455 57.18 3.37 46.87
CA ALA A 455 56.98 4.27 48.00
C ALA A 455 58.33 4.61 48.66
N VAL A 456 58.42 5.77 49.30
CA VAL A 456 59.60 6.17 50.09
C VAL A 456 59.10 6.77 51.40
N ALA A 457 59.66 6.32 52.53
CA ALA A 457 59.29 6.78 53.87
C ALA A 457 60.55 6.98 54.73
N SER A 458 60.47 7.81 55.78
CA SER A 458 61.52 7.86 56.79
C SER A 458 61.56 6.53 57.56
N ASP A 459 62.76 5.98 57.81
CA ASP A 459 62.92 4.75 58.56
C ASP A 459 62.78 5.03 60.08
N PRO A 460 62.04 4.21 60.85
CA PRO A 460 61.88 4.38 62.29
C PRO A 460 63.21 4.37 63.07
N ASP A 461 64.22 3.68 62.57
CA ASP A 461 65.55 3.56 63.20
C ASP A 461 66.51 4.70 62.76
N GLY A 462 65.99 5.70 62.02
CA GLY A 462 66.74 6.80 61.41
C GLY A 462 67.13 6.50 59.95
N GLY A 463 67.02 7.49 59.06
CA GLY A 463 67.28 7.33 57.63
C GLY A 463 66.05 7.23 56.75
N THR A 464 66.24 6.72 55.54
CA THR A 464 65.18 6.56 54.53
C THR A 464 65.01 5.09 54.13
N CYS A 465 63.76 4.66 53.96
CA CYS A 465 63.39 3.36 53.44
C CYS A 465 62.59 3.53 52.14
N ALA A 466 63.21 3.16 51.01
CA ALA A 466 62.53 3.09 49.72
C ALA A 466 62.01 1.68 49.48
N THR A 467 60.73 1.54 49.11
CA THR A 467 60.04 0.27 48.91
C THR A 467 59.51 0.16 47.48
N LEU A 468 59.86 -0.92 46.79
CA LEU A 468 59.34 -1.32 45.48
C LEU A 468 58.54 -2.61 45.62
N ARG A 469 57.24 -2.58 45.30
CA ARG A 469 56.34 -3.74 45.32
C ARG A 469 56.05 -4.19 43.91
N LEU A 470 56.22 -5.48 43.63
CA LEU A 470 55.99 -6.10 42.32
C LEU A 470 55.09 -7.33 42.48
N ALA A 471 54.27 -7.66 41.48
CA ALA A 471 53.46 -8.88 41.52
C ALA A 471 54.30 -10.14 41.22
N VAL A 472 54.09 -11.21 41.98
CA VAL A 472 54.70 -12.53 41.75
C VAL A 472 53.67 -13.41 41.04
N ILE A 473 53.88 -13.71 39.77
CA ILE A 473 53.01 -14.66 39.07
C ILE A 473 53.40 -16.09 39.51
N ALA A 474 52.52 -16.76 40.24
CA ALA A 474 52.69 -18.16 40.62
C ALA A 474 52.75 -19.06 39.37
N GLN A 475 53.73 -19.95 39.31
CA GLN A 475 53.75 -21.05 38.33
C GLN A 475 52.55 -21.98 38.58
N ALA A 476 51.57 -21.97 37.67
CA ALA A 476 50.69 -23.10 37.43
C ALA A 476 50.12 -23.07 36.00
N GLU A 477 50.33 -24.20 35.32
CA GLU A 477 49.55 -24.75 34.19
C GLU A 477 49.82 -24.31 32.74
N ARG A 478 50.56 -25.21 32.06
CA ARG A 478 50.33 -25.80 30.72
C ARG A 478 50.05 -24.84 29.56
N LEU A 479 51.14 -24.55 28.83
CA LEU A 479 51.13 -24.10 27.44
C LEU A 479 50.41 -25.13 26.53
N HIS A 480 49.17 -24.82 26.14
CA HIS A 480 48.61 -25.35 24.90
C HIS A 480 49.35 -24.68 23.75
N THR A 481 50.02 -25.50 22.94
CA THR A 481 50.68 -25.11 21.71
C THR A 481 49.60 -24.90 20.65
N GLU A 482 49.41 -23.67 20.20
CA GLU A 482 48.90 -23.43 18.85
C GLU A 482 49.81 -22.49 18.08
N ARG A 483 50.42 -23.07 17.04
CA ARG A 483 51.17 -22.44 15.97
C ARG A 483 50.37 -21.29 15.37
N ILE A 484 50.97 -20.10 15.32
CA ILE A 484 50.60 -19.06 14.36
C ILE A 484 51.72 -18.96 13.32
N VAL A 485 51.36 -19.26 12.07
CA VAL A 485 52.15 -19.02 10.85
C VAL A 485 52.15 -17.51 10.57
N PRO A 486 53.24 -16.90 10.10
CA PRO A 486 53.29 -15.46 9.85
C PRO A 486 52.59 -15.13 8.53
N THR A 487 51.71 -14.13 8.52
CA THR A 487 51.23 -13.51 7.28
C THR A 487 51.70 -12.06 7.24
N HIS A 488 52.74 -11.82 6.44
CA HIS A 488 53.10 -10.50 5.95
C HIS A 488 52.13 -10.05 4.86
N ALA A 489 51.98 -8.71 4.77
CA ALA A 489 51.33 -7.93 3.70
C ALA A 489 49.80 -8.15 3.61
N VAL A 490 48.93 -7.13 3.65
CA VAL A 490 48.91 -5.92 2.81
C VAL A 490 48.15 -4.82 3.57
N SER A 491 48.86 -3.79 3.99
CA SER A 491 48.29 -2.48 4.29
C SER A 491 48.16 -1.70 2.99
N THR A 492 46.98 -1.73 2.36
CA THR A 492 46.42 -0.72 1.43
C THR A 492 45.16 -1.36 0.85
N ILE A 493 43.95 -0.97 1.30
CA ILE A 493 42.64 -1.05 0.60
C ILE A 493 41.46 -0.66 1.55
N ALA A 494 41.64 -0.69 2.88
CA ALA A 494 40.54 -0.45 3.84
C ALA A 494 39.97 1.00 3.89
N ALA A 495 40.57 1.98 3.21
CA ALA A 495 40.06 3.35 3.16
C ALA A 495 39.00 3.59 2.07
N PHE A 496 38.74 2.62 1.18
CA PHE A 496 37.76 2.78 0.09
C PHE A 496 36.39 2.10 0.35
N GLN A 497 36.30 1.15 1.30
CA GLN A 497 35.08 0.35 1.52
C GLN A 497 34.10 0.92 2.56
N THR A 498 34.54 1.79 3.48
CA THR A 498 33.66 2.39 4.49
C THR A 498 32.76 3.51 3.96
N LYS A 499 33.06 4.06 2.77
CA LYS A 499 32.30 5.17 2.16
C LYS A 499 31.22 4.70 1.16
N GLU A 500 31.33 3.48 0.63
CA GLU A 500 30.35 2.91 -0.31
C GLU A 500 29.04 2.49 0.38
N SER A 501 29.11 1.99 1.63
CA SER A 501 27.93 1.48 2.35
C SER A 501 26.98 2.57 2.88
N THR A 502 27.48 3.79 3.10
CA THR A 502 26.66 4.92 3.59
C THR A 502 25.84 5.58 2.48
N MET A 503 26.27 5.47 1.22
CA MET A 503 25.64 6.12 0.07
C MET A 503 24.61 5.25 -0.66
N GLN A 504 24.82 3.93 -0.75
CA GLN A 504 23.77 3.01 -1.21
C GLN A 504 22.51 3.10 -0.33
N LYS A 505 22.67 3.29 0.99
CA LYS A 505 21.57 3.56 1.93
C LYS A 505 20.77 4.84 1.58
N SER A 506 21.41 5.88 1.05
CA SER A 506 20.74 7.15 0.67
C SER A 506 19.89 7.00 -0.60
N LEU A 507 20.38 6.26 -1.60
CA LEU A 507 19.63 6.03 -2.85
C LEU A 507 18.39 5.13 -2.60
N LEU A 508 18.56 4.06 -1.82
CA LEU A 508 17.47 3.16 -1.40
C LEU A 508 16.40 3.92 -0.59
N PHE A 509 16.82 4.79 0.32
CA PHE A 509 15.92 5.64 1.08
C PHE A 509 15.13 6.62 0.18
N LYS A 510 15.78 7.22 -0.82
CA LYS A 510 15.09 8.07 -1.81
C LYS A 510 14.08 7.29 -2.65
N MET A 511 14.43 6.09 -3.12
CA MET A 511 13.50 5.23 -3.85
C MET A 511 12.28 4.86 -3.00
N LEU A 512 12.50 4.56 -1.71
CA LEU A 512 11.41 4.26 -0.77
C LEU A 512 10.51 5.47 -0.51
N ILE A 513 11.08 6.68 -0.41
CA ILE A 513 10.31 7.92 -0.32
C ILE A 513 9.48 8.17 -1.59
N ILE A 514 10.07 8.01 -2.78
CA ILE A 514 9.35 8.20 -4.04
C ILE A 514 8.22 7.18 -4.16
N GLY A 515 8.46 5.92 -3.78
CA GLY A 515 7.42 4.88 -3.72
C GLY A 515 6.30 5.25 -2.74
N ALA A 516 6.62 5.75 -1.54
CA ALA A 516 5.63 6.21 -0.57
C ALA A 516 4.84 7.42 -1.09
N LEU A 517 5.49 8.35 -1.78
CA LEU A 517 4.84 9.49 -2.43
C LEU A 517 3.91 9.05 -3.58
N MET A 518 4.27 8.02 -4.35
CA MET A 518 3.38 7.46 -5.36
C MET A 518 2.10 6.89 -4.74
N VAL A 519 2.22 6.14 -3.65
CA VAL A 519 1.05 5.64 -2.91
C VAL A 519 0.21 6.80 -2.36
N LEU A 520 0.86 7.83 -1.83
CA LEU A 520 0.19 9.03 -1.31
C LEU A 520 -0.58 9.80 -2.41
N ILE A 521 -0.02 9.93 -3.61
CA ILE A 521 -0.70 10.51 -4.79
C ILE A 521 -1.81 9.59 -5.32
N GLY A 522 -1.79 8.30 -5.02
CA GLY A 522 -2.90 7.39 -5.29
C GLY A 522 -4.19 7.83 -4.60
N ILE A 523 -4.12 8.44 -3.41
CA ILE A 523 -5.29 8.90 -2.65
C ILE A 523 -6.11 9.95 -3.42
N PRO A 524 -5.56 11.10 -3.86
CA PRO A 524 -6.33 12.07 -4.62
C PRO A 524 -6.82 11.52 -5.96
N LEU A 525 -6.08 10.62 -6.63
CA LEU A 525 -6.56 9.98 -7.86
C LEU A 525 -7.82 9.11 -7.62
N ILE A 526 -7.86 8.35 -6.52
CA ILE A 526 -9.03 7.56 -6.13
C ILE A 526 -10.23 8.47 -5.81
N LEU A 527 -10.01 9.58 -5.11
CA LEU A 527 -11.08 10.55 -4.83
C LEU A 527 -11.65 11.19 -6.11
N ILE A 528 -10.79 11.50 -7.08
CA ILE A 528 -11.22 11.99 -8.40
C ILE A 528 -12.01 10.90 -9.14
N GLN A 529 -11.55 9.63 -9.10
CA GLN A 529 -12.27 8.52 -9.69
C GLN A 529 -13.67 8.35 -9.07
N ALA A 530 -13.79 8.39 -7.74
CA ALA A 530 -15.08 8.34 -7.05
C ALA A 530 -16.01 9.48 -7.50
N THR A 531 -15.47 10.70 -7.67
CA THR A 531 -16.23 11.84 -8.17
C THR A 531 -16.73 11.61 -9.60
N ILE A 532 -15.92 11.00 -10.48
CA ILE A 532 -16.32 10.66 -11.85
C ILE A 532 -17.44 9.60 -11.84
N GLU A 533 -17.33 8.59 -10.98
CA GLU A 533 -18.34 7.54 -10.81
C GLU A 533 -19.68 8.11 -10.33
N ASP A 534 -19.66 9.01 -9.34
CA ASP A 534 -20.85 9.74 -8.88
C ASP A 534 -21.49 10.54 -10.01
N ARG A 535 -20.68 11.27 -10.80
CA ARG A 535 -21.16 12.03 -11.96
C ARG A 535 -21.80 11.14 -13.04
N MET A 536 -21.24 9.95 -13.28
CA MET A 536 -21.85 8.97 -14.20
C MET A 536 -23.20 8.45 -13.67
N ALA A 537 -23.30 8.22 -12.36
CA ALA A 537 -24.56 7.81 -11.73
C ALA A 537 -25.64 8.90 -11.84
N PHE A 538 -25.29 10.17 -11.62
CA PHE A 538 -26.21 11.29 -11.82
C PHE A 538 -26.67 11.44 -13.27
N ARG A 539 -25.79 11.19 -14.25
CA ARG A 539 -26.20 11.17 -15.67
C ARG A 539 -27.25 10.10 -15.93
N LYS A 540 -27.08 8.90 -15.38
CA LYS A 540 -28.07 7.83 -15.54
C LYS A 540 -29.44 8.23 -14.95
N GLN A 541 -29.43 8.84 -13.75
CA GLN A 541 -30.64 9.40 -13.16
C GLN A 541 -31.26 10.52 -14.01
N ALA A 542 -30.43 11.36 -14.65
CA ALA A 542 -30.90 12.41 -15.54
C ALA A 542 -31.62 11.83 -16.77
N VAL A 543 -31.09 10.77 -17.38
CA VAL A 543 -31.74 10.03 -18.48
C VAL A 543 -33.10 9.49 -18.03
N ASP A 544 -33.13 8.79 -16.89
CA ASP A 544 -34.37 8.22 -16.35
C ASP A 544 -35.40 9.32 -16.01
N SER A 545 -34.95 10.48 -15.53
CA SER A 545 -35.83 11.63 -15.24
C SER A 545 -36.39 12.28 -16.50
N ILE A 546 -35.58 12.44 -17.56
CA ILE A 546 -36.06 12.94 -18.86
C ILE A 546 -37.05 11.95 -19.48
N ALA A 547 -36.79 10.65 -19.35
CA ALA A 547 -37.70 9.60 -19.80
C ALA A 547 -39.06 9.66 -19.07
N ALA A 548 -39.04 9.93 -17.76
CA ALA A 548 -40.24 10.11 -16.95
C ALA A 548 -41.04 11.36 -17.37
N ASP A 549 -40.36 12.49 -17.60
CA ASP A 549 -40.98 13.79 -17.92
C ASP A 549 -41.41 13.92 -19.40
N SER A 550 -40.81 13.15 -20.32
CA SER A 550 -41.08 13.24 -21.76
C SER A 550 -41.47 11.88 -22.38
N VAL A 551 -40.51 11.18 -22.98
CA VAL A 551 -40.72 9.91 -23.70
C VAL A 551 -39.57 8.97 -23.39
N GLY A 552 -39.88 7.71 -23.11
CA GLY A 552 -38.91 6.65 -22.83
C GLY A 552 -38.29 6.01 -24.08
N ARG A 553 -37.54 4.92 -23.84
CA ARG A 553 -37.05 4.04 -24.92
C ARG A 553 -38.22 3.35 -25.61
N GLN A 554 -38.13 3.18 -26.93
CA GLN A 554 -39.25 2.70 -27.73
C GLN A 554 -39.09 1.24 -28.13
N THR A 555 -40.20 0.49 -28.02
CA THR A 555 -40.32 -0.88 -28.53
C THR A 555 -41.60 -0.99 -29.33
N LEU A 556 -41.51 -1.48 -30.57
CA LEU A 556 -42.64 -1.74 -31.44
C LEU A 556 -42.86 -3.24 -31.62
N VAL A 557 -44.07 -3.72 -31.36
CA VAL A 557 -44.49 -5.10 -31.60
C VAL A 557 -45.79 -5.10 -32.41
N GLY A 558 -45.74 -5.66 -33.62
CA GLY A 558 -46.84 -5.63 -34.57
C GLY A 558 -46.42 -4.97 -35.90
N PRO A 559 -47.36 -4.80 -36.84
CA PRO A 559 -48.79 -5.07 -36.72
C PRO A 559 -49.12 -6.58 -36.69
N VAL A 560 -50.12 -6.96 -35.90
CA VAL A 560 -50.74 -8.28 -35.93
C VAL A 560 -52.26 -8.14 -36.06
N LEU A 561 -52.92 -9.07 -36.75
CA LEU A 561 -54.37 -9.09 -36.87
C LEU A 561 -54.95 -9.97 -35.76
N VAL A 562 -55.86 -9.41 -34.98
CA VAL A 562 -56.55 -10.11 -33.89
C VAL A 562 -58.00 -10.34 -34.28
N ILE A 563 -58.43 -11.60 -34.25
CA ILE A 563 -59.80 -12.03 -34.53
C ILE A 563 -60.40 -12.54 -33.21
N PRO A 564 -61.17 -11.71 -32.49
CA PRO A 564 -61.92 -12.18 -31.33
C PRO A 564 -63.09 -13.04 -31.81
N TYR A 565 -63.39 -14.12 -31.11
CA TYR A 565 -64.54 -14.97 -31.40
C TYR A 565 -65.05 -15.66 -30.13
N THR A 566 -66.33 -15.96 -30.12
CA THR A 566 -67.00 -16.69 -29.06
C THR A 566 -67.21 -18.14 -29.50
N ASP A 567 -66.75 -19.06 -28.68
CA ASP A 567 -66.90 -20.51 -28.83
C ASP A 567 -67.98 -21.00 -27.86
N GLU A 568 -69.13 -21.39 -28.39
CA GLU A 568 -70.31 -21.81 -27.63
C GLU A 568 -70.58 -23.31 -27.81
N PHE A 569 -70.56 -24.08 -26.73
CA PHE A 569 -70.78 -25.53 -26.74
C PHE A 569 -71.45 -26.01 -25.45
N GLU A 570 -72.07 -27.19 -25.49
CA GLU A 570 -72.63 -27.84 -24.30
C GLU A 570 -71.60 -28.81 -23.70
N GLU A 571 -71.42 -28.74 -22.39
CA GLU A 571 -70.55 -29.63 -21.63
C GLU A 571 -71.40 -30.40 -20.60
N PRO A 572 -71.33 -31.74 -20.57
CA PRO A 572 -72.07 -32.53 -19.59
C PRO A 572 -71.44 -32.36 -18.21
N VAL A 573 -72.17 -31.74 -17.27
CA VAL A 573 -71.71 -31.59 -15.88
C VAL A 573 -72.29 -32.71 -15.03
N VAL A 574 -71.41 -33.55 -14.48
CA VAL A 574 -71.80 -34.58 -13.51
C VAL A 574 -71.84 -33.94 -12.12
N VAL A 575 -72.99 -33.99 -11.46
CA VAL A 575 -73.15 -33.45 -10.10
C VAL A 575 -72.40 -34.37 -9.13
N ALA A 576 -71.41 -33.82 -8.43
CA ALA A 576 -70.42 -34.58 -7.64
C ALA A 576 -70.96 -35.46 -6.49
N ASN A 577 -72.26 -35.37 -6.17
CA ASN A 577 -72.86 -36.06 -5.02
C ASN A 577 -73.85 -37.19 -5.38
N ASP A 578 -74.07 -37.52 -6.66
CA ASP A 578 -74.95 -38.64 -7.02
C ASP A 578 -74.59 -39.26 -8.40
N PRO A 579 -73.89 -40.40 -8.44
CA PRO A 579 -73.50 -41.05 -9.69
C PRO A 579 -74.68 -41.63 -10.50
N ALA A 580 -75.92 -41.63 -9.97
CA ALA A 580 -77.11 -42.08 -10.69
C ALA A 580 -77.84 -40.97 -11.48
N LYS A 581 -77.49 -39.69 -11.29
CA LYS A 581 -78.10 -38.57 -12.03
C LYS A 581 -77.44 -38.38 -13.40
N LYS A 582 -78.24 -38.42 -14.48
CA LYS A 582 -77.78 -38.08 -15.85
C LYS A 582 -77.16 -36.68 -15.87
N ALA A 583 -76.01 -36.56 -16.52
CA ALA A 583 -75.32 -35.28 -16.69
C ALA A 583 -76.24 -34.25 -17.35
N GLU A 584 -76.40 -33.10 -16.71
CA GLU A 584 -77.16 -31.99 -17.30
C GLU A 584 -76.26 -31.25 -18.29
N PRO A 585 -76.72 -30.96 -19.52
CA PRO A 585 -75.95 -30.17 -20.47
C PRO A 585 -75.89 -28.73 -19.98
N VAL A 586 -74.69 -28.26 -19.61
CA VAL A 586 -74.46 -26.85 -19.29
C VAL A 586 -73.92 -26.16 -20.52
N ARG A 587 -74.62 -25.11 -20.97
CA ARG A 587 -74.17 -24.29 -22.09
C ARG A 587 -73.00 -23.43 -21.64
N ARG A 588 -71.83 -23.66 -22.24
CA ARG A 588 -70.59 -22.95 -21.95
C ARG A 588 -70.25 -22.01 -23.10
N GLN A 589 -69.94 -20.77 -22.75
CA GLN A 589 -69.51 -19.75 -23.69
C GLN A 589 -68.09 -19.32 -23.32
N VAL A 590 -67.15 -19.49 -24.25
CA VAL A 590 -65.74 -19.14 -24.04
C VAL A 590 -65.34 -18.08 -25.07
N GLU A 591 -64.90 -16.92 -24.59
CA GLU A 591 -64.28 -15.92 -25.46
C GLU A 591 -62.85 -16.34 -25.79
N ARG A 592 -62.51 -16.32 -27.08
CA ARG A 592 -61.20 -16.69 -27.61
C ARG A 592 -60.71 -15.60 -28.55
N ARG A 593 -59.40 -15.60 -28.79
CA ARG A 593 -58.75 -14.71 -29.76
C ARG A 593 -57.83 -15.54 -30.63
N HIS A 594 -57.88 -15.29 -31.93
CA HIS A 594 -56.93 -15.85 -32.88
C HIS A 594 -56.03 -14.72 -33.39
N ILE A 595 -54.72 -14.95 -33.36
CA ILE A 595 -53.73 -13.97 -33.81
C ILE A 595 -53.14 -14.44 -35.13
N VAL A 596 -53.32 -13.59 -36.13
CA VAL A 596 -52.80 -13.78 -37.48
C VAL A 596 -51.58 -12.88 -37.63
N PHE A 597 -50.48 -13.49 -38.03
CA PHE A 597 -49.22 -12.80 -38.30
C PHE A 597 -49.12 -12.44 -39.79
N PRO A 598 -48.46 -11.32 -40.15
CA PRO A 598 -48.27 -10.98 -41.55
C PRO A 598 -47.42 -12.04 -42.27
N ASN A 599 -47.65 -12.25 -43.57
CA ASN A 599 -46.70 -13.03 -44.38
C ASN A 599 -45.43 -12.20 -44.62
N GLU A 600 -45.63 -10.96 -45.04
CA GLU A 600 -44.55 -10.00 -45.27
C GLU A 600 -44.83 -8.75 -44.44
N LEU A 601 -43.78 -8.25 -43.79
CA LEU A 601 -43.76 -6.97 -43.10
C LEU A 601 -42.51 -6.21 -43.54
N GLN A 602 -42.71 -5.08 -44.20
CA GLN A 602 -41.65 -4.14 -44.54
C GLN A 602 -41.79 -2.89 -43.68
N VAL A 603 -40.70 -2.49 -43.04
CA VAL A 603 -40.60 -1.28 -42.23
C VAL A 603 -39.51 -0.40 -42.79
N ALA A 604 -39.87 0.74 -43.36
CA ALA A 604 -38.92 1.77 -43.77
C ALA A 604 -38.93 2.89 -42.73
N GLY A 605 -37.78 3.12 -42.09
CA GLY A 605 -37.65 4.05 -40.98
C GLY A 605 -36.55 5.10 -41.18
N SER A 606 -36.85 6.35 -40.82
CA SER A 606 -35.85 7.41 -40.72
C SER A 606 -35.87 8.06 -39.34
N PHE A 607 -34.71 8.32 -38.76
CA PHE A 607 -34.55 8.98 -37.47
C PHE A 607 -33.76 10.27 -37.60
N ASP A 608 -34.30 11.34 -37.01
CA ASP A 608 -33.57 12.57 -36.77
C ASP A 608 -33.20 12.65 -35.28
N THR A 609 -31.93 12.81 -34.96
CA THR A 609 -31.43 12.85 -33.58
C THR A 609 -31.16 14.27 -33.10
N ASP A 610 -31.54 14.55 -31.86
CA ASP A 610 -31.30 15.83 -31.18
C ASP A 610 -30.86 15.60 -29.72
N SER A 611 -30.49 16.64 -29.00
CA SER A 611 -30.00 16.57 -27.61
C SER A 611 -30.90 17.35 -26.65
N ARG A 612 -31.28 16.71 -25.53
CA ARG A 612 -31.92 17.36 -24.39
C ARG A 612 -30.97 17.47 -23.22
N TYR A 613 -31.22 18.44 -22.34
CA TYR A 613 -30.37 18.72 -21.19
C TYR A 613 -31.18 18.65 -19.89
N ARG A 614 -30.60 18.03 -18.87
CA ARG A 614 -31.06 18.13 -17.47
C ARG A 614 -29.87 18.56 -16.62
N GLY A 615 -29.87 19.82 -16.22
CA GLY A 615 -28.67 20.45 -15.67
C GLY A 615 -27.53 20.41 -16.70
N ILE A 616 -26.39 19.83 -16.32
CA ILE A 616 -25.20 19.66 -17.17
C ILE A 616 -25.21 18.35 -17.99
N HIS A 617 -26.21 17.48 -17.79
CA HIS A 617 -26.26 16.18 -18.45
C HIS A 617 -26.99 16.26 -19.79
N LYS A 618 -26.27 15.92 -20.86
CA LYS A 618 -26.78 15.77 -22.23
C LYS A 618 -27.37 14.36 -22.42
N VAL A 619 -28.57 14.28 -22.96
CA VAL A 619 -29.29 13.04 -23.27
C VAL A 619 -29.74 13.07 -24.73
N LEU A 620 -29.44 12.01 -25.47
CA LEU A 620 -29.77 11.91 -26.89
C LEU A 620 -31.23 11.46 -27.05
N VAL A 621 -32.00 12.28 -27.76
CA VAL A 621 -33.38 12.01 -28.17
C VAL A 621 -33.41 11.78 -29.69
N PHE A 622 -34.44 11.08 -30.15
CA PHE A 622 -34.67 10.91 -31.58
C PHE A 622 -36.15 11.10 -31.91
N SER A 623 -36.38 11.55 -33.14
CA SER A 623 -37.67 11.59 -33.79
C SER A 623 -37.68 10.63 -34.98
N GLY A 624 -38.44 9.55 -34.85
CA GLY A 624 -38.59 8.50 -35.86
C GLY A 624 -39.82 8.70 -36.74
N GLN A 625 -39.69 8.36 -38.02
CA GLN A 625 -40.79 8.22 -38.99
C GLN A 625 -40.70 6.81 -39.57
N HIS A 626 -41.79 6.05 -39.51
CA HIS A 626 -41.83 4.65 -39.92
C HIS A 626 -43.01 4.38 -40.85
N ALA A 627 -42.73 3.92 -42.07
CA ALA A 627 -43.73 3.41 -42.99
C ALA A 627 -43.80 1.88 -42.89
N PHE A 628 -44.98 1.36 -42.55
CA PHE A 628 -45.27 -0.06 -42.45
C PHE A 628 -46.09 -0.51 -43.64
N THR A 629 -45.66 -1.58 -44.31
CA THR A 629 -46.43 -2.21 -45.38
C THR A 629 -46.36 -3.72 -45.28
N GLY A 630 -47.41 -4.42 -45.73
CA GLY A 630 -47.43 -5.87 -45.68
C GLY A 630 -48.77 -6.48 -46.06
N ASN A 631 -48.91 -7.77 -45.77
CA ASN A 631 -50.15 -8.50 -46.01
C ASN A 631 -50.39 -9.62 -44.98
N PHE A 632 -51.66 -9.94 -44.77
CA PHE A 632 -52.14 -11.07 -43.96
C PHE A 632 -52.85 -12.09 -44.84
N ASP A 633 -52.69 -13.39 -44.52
CA ASP A 633 -53.63 -14.42 -44.97
C ASP A 633 -54.75 -14.53 -43.92
N LEU A 634 -55.99 -14.28 -44.33
CA LEU A 634 -57.15 -14.42 -43.46
C LEU A 634 -57.48 -15.91 -43.29
N PRO A 635 -57.56 -16.43 -42.05
CA PRO A 635 -57.79 -17.84 -41.79
C PRO A 635 -59.22 -18.24 -42.17
N ALA A 636 -59.41 -19.49 -42.61
CA ALA A 636 -60.74 -20.06 -42.75
C ALA A 636 -61.40 -20.31 -41.38
N LYS A 637 -62.73 -20.45 -41.33
CA LYS A 637 -63.46 -20.67 -40.06
C LYS A 637 -63.07 -21.99 -39.37
N GLU A 638 -62.55 -22.94 -40.14
CA GLU A 638 -62.08 -24.24 -39.70
C GLU A 638 -60.74 -24.17 -38.97
N GLU A 639 -59.94 -23.13 -39.21
CA GLU A 639 -58.63 -22.92 -38.56
C GLU A 639 -58.74 -22.33 -37.14
N LEU A 640 -59.94 -21.84 -36.77
CA LEU A 640 -60.21 -21.33 -35.43
C LEU A 640 -60.39 -22.48 -34.44
N GLN A 641 -59.67 -22.42 -33.31
CA GLN A 641 -59.74 -23.44 -32.26
C GLN A 641 -61.15 -23.54 -31.67
N ARG A 642 -61.64 -24.77 -31.47
CA ARG A 642 -62.96 -25.10 -30.91
C ARG A 642 -62.80 -25.97 -29.66
N GLY A 643 -63.62 -25.73 -28.65
CA GLY A 643 -63.72 -26.60 -27.46
C GLY A 643 -64.41 -27.93 -27.77
N ASN A 644 -65.34 -27.93 -28.71
CA ASN A 644 -66.06 -29.13 -29.18
C ASN A 644 -66.19 -29.06 -30.72
N PRO A 645 -66.06 -30.18 -31.48
CA PRO A 645 -66.33 -30.20 -32.91
C PRO A 645 -67.71 -29.63 -33.30
N ALA A 646 -68.73 -29.79 -32.44
CA ALA A 646 -70.08 -29.26 -32.62
C ALA A 646 -70.27 -27.81 -32.14
N SER A 647 -69.21 -27.13 -31.69
CA SER A 647 -69.26 -25.75 -31.20
C SER A 647 -69.84 -24.77 -32.24
N ARG A 648 -70.70 -23.85 -31.78
CA ARG A 648 -71.11 -22.68 -32.54
C ARG A 648 -70.11 -21.55 -32.34
N LEU A 649 -69.41 -21.20 -33.42
CA LEU A 649 -68.49 -20.05 -33.43
C LEU A 649 -69.20 -18.77 -33.89
N THR A 650 -69.12 -17.72 -33.07
CA THR A 650 -69.56 -16.36 -33.40
C THR A 650 -68.34 -15.43 -33.47
N ILE A 651 -68.03 -14.93 -34.66
CA ILE A 651 -66.84 -14.08 -34.88
C ILE A 651 -67.17 -12.65 -34.45
N GLY A 652 -66.32 -12.06 -33.62
CA GLY A 652 -66.38 -10.67 -33.21
C GLY A 652 -65.78 -9.72 -34.24
N ARG A 653 -65.64 -8.44 -33.89
CA ARG A 653 -65.01 -7.47 -34.79
C ARG A 653 -63.48 -7.63 -34.76
N PRO A 654 -62.83 -7.96 -35.89
CA PRO A 654 -61.38 -8.05 -35.92
C PRO A 654 -60.73 -6.66 -35.87
N PHE A 655 -59.47 -6.62 -35.46
CA PHE A 655 -58.69 -5.39 -35.41
C PHE A 655 -57.21 -5.65 -35.65
N VAL A 656 -56.52 -4.69 -36.24
CA VAL A 656 -55.04 -4.71 -36.33
C VAL A 656 -54.47 -4.06 -35.09
N ALA A 657 -53.55 -4.75 -34.42
CA ALA A 657 -52.92 -4.31 -33.17
C ALA A 657 -51.44 -3.98 -33.39
N VAL A 658 -50.99 -2.87 -32.80
CA VAL A 658 -49.58 -2.46 -32.72
C VAL A 658 -49.28 -2.06 -31.28
N SER A 659 -48.39 -2.77 -30.60
CA SER A 659 -47.90 -2.38 -29.28
C SER A 659 -46.72 -1.41 -29.38
N ILE A 660 -46.74 -0.40 -28.52
CA ILE A 660 -45.73 0.66 -28.44
C ILE A 660 -45.27 0.76 -26.99
N GLY A 661 -43.95 0.78 -26.77
CA GLY A 661 -43.34 0.81 -25.45
C GLY A 661 -43.77 2.02 -24.62
N ASP A 662 -43.72 3.22 -25.22
CA ASP A 662 -44.23 4.45 -24.60
C ASP A 662 -45.09 5.22 -25.61
N VAL A 663 -46.41 5.16 -25.42
CA VAL A 663 -47.39 5.81 -26.31
C VAL A 663 -47.28 7.33 -26.33
N ARG A 664 -46.59 7.95 -25.36
CA ARG A 664 -46.36 9.41 -25.33
C ARG A 664 -45.47 9.88 -26.48
N GLY A 665 -44.71 8.97 -27.10
CA GLY A 665 -43.87 9.28 -28.25
C GLY A 665 -44.62 9.35 -29.59
N ILE A 666 -45.91 9.00 -29.64
CA ILE A 666 -46.66 8.97 -30.91
C ILE A 666 -46.90 10.42 -31.39
N ARG A 667 -46.35 10.76 -32.56
CA ARG A 667 -46.32 12.15 -33.06
C ARG A 667 -47.43 12.48 -34.05
N ASN A 668 -47.98 11.48 -34.73
CA ASN A 668 -49.04 11.64 -35.71
C ASN A 668 -50.29 10.83 -35.31
N THR A 669 -51.41 11.08 -35.99
CA THR A 669 -52.61 10.23 -35.90
C THR A 669 -52.57 9.22 -37.04
N PRO A 670 -52.00 8.02 -36.85
CA PRO A 670 -51.85 7.06 -37.94
C PRO A 670 -53.23 6.60 -38.44
N LYS A 671 -53.31 6.36 -39.75
CA LYS A 671 -54.47 5.72 -40.39
C LYS A 671 -54.01 4.45 -41.08
N LEU A 672 -54.71 3.36 -40.82
CA LEU A 672 -54.51 2.08 -41.48
C LEU A 672 -55.21 2.10 -42.83
N ASN A 673 -54.46 1.94 -43.91
CA ASN A 673 -55.01 1.56 -45.20
C ASN A 673 -55.14 0.04 -45.25
N TRP A 674 -56.37 -0.48 -45.16
CA TRP A 674 -56.72 -1.89 -45.24
C TRP A 674 -57.41 -2.18 -46.58
N ASP A 675 -56.71 -2.80 -47.53
CA ASP A 675 -57.19 -3.05 -48.90
C ASP A 675 -57.81 -1.83 -49.61
N GLY A 676 -57.23 -0.64 -49.42
CA GLY A 676 -57.72 0.62 -50.00
C GLY A 676 -58.69 1.39 -49.10
N GLN A 677 -59.17 0.78 -48.01
CA GLN A 677 -60.03 1.44 -47.03
C GLN A 677 -59.21 2.06 -45.89
N LEU A 678 -59.42 3.35 -45.64
CA LEU A 678 -58.79 4.07 -44.52
C LEU A 678 -59.56 3.84 -43.22
N VAL A 679 -58.89 3.27 -42.23
CA VAL A 679 -59.38 2.99 -40.89
C VAL A 679 -58.53 3.75 -39.87
N GLU A 680 -59.18 4.47 -38.94
CA GLU A 680 -58.45 5.20 -37.91
C GLU A 680 -58.02 4.28 -36.76
N PHE A 681 -56.78 4.46 -36.29
CA PHE A 681 -56.31 3.80 -35.08
C PHE A 681 -56.97 4.42 -33.83
N ARG A 682 -57.24 3.56 -32.85
CA ARG A 682 -57.73 3.88 -31.51
C ARG A 682 -56.66 3.59 -30.47
N GLN A 683 -56.76 4.24 -29.32
CA GLN A 683 -55.84 4.06 -28.21
C GLN A 683 -55.90 2.64 -27.62
N GLY A 684 -54.74 2.14 -27.19
CA GLY A 684 -54.55 0.80 -26.65
C GLY A 684 -54.24 -0.19 -27.76
N SER A 685 -53.35 -1.16 -27.52
CA SER A 685 -53.01 -2.16 -28.55
C SER A 685 -54.13 -3.18 -28.78
N GLY A 686 -55.05 -3.33 -27.82
CA GLY A 686 -56.05 -4.40 -27.80
C GLY A 686 -55.48 -5.78 -27.46
N LEU A 687 -54.16 -5.93 -27.33
CA LEU A 687 -53.48 -7.17 -26.90
C LEU A 687 -53.61 -7.38 -25.38
N LEU A 688 -53.61 -8.64 -24.94
CA LEU A 688 -53.76 -9.00 -23.52
C LEU A 688 -52.49 -8.72 -22.73
N SER A 689 -51.34 -9.11 -23.27
CA SER A 689 -50.02 -9.02 -22.61
C SER A 689 -49.35 -7.65 -22.76
N MET A 690 -49.68 -6.92 -23.82
CA MET A 690 -48.99 -5.70 -24.22
C MET A 690 -49.97 -4.55 -24.45
N LYS A 691 -50.68 -4.12 -23.39
CA LYS A 691 -51.83 -3.20 -23.48
C LYS A 691 -51.52 -1.82 -24.08
N SER A 692 -50.29 -1.33 -23.92
CA SER A 692 -49.84 -0.05 -24.47
C SER A 692 -49.65 -0.13 -25.99
N GLY A 693 -50.23 0.80 -26.74
CA GLY A 693 -50.14 0.85 -28.19
C GLY A 693 -51.38 1.43 -28.86
N LEU A 694 -51.65 0.96 -30.08
CA LEU A 694 -52.75 1.37 -30.96
C LEU A 694 -53.44 0.15 -31.58
N HIS A 695 -54.73 0.25 -31.85
CA HIS A 695 -55.46 -0.75 -32.63
C HIS A 695 -56.44 -0.12 -33.63
N ALA A 696 -56.59 -0.72 -34.80
CA ALA A 696 -57.52 -0.27 -35.84
C ALA A 696 -58.65 -1.31 -36.00
N PRO A 697 -59.89 -1.01 -35.56
CA PRO A 697 -61.02 -1.93 -35.70
C PRO A 697 -61.46 -2.02 -37.15
N LEU A 698 -61.56 -3.24 -37.67
CA LEU A 698 -61.94 -3.52 -39.04
C LEU A 698 -63.45 -3.78 -39.16
N ALA A 699 -63.97 -3.72 -40.39
CA ALA A 699 -65.33 -4.14 -40.68
C ALA A 699 -65.51 -5.64 -40.31
N PRO A 700 -66.72 -6.06 -39.88
CA PRO A 700 -67.00 -7.47 -39.63
C PRO A 700 -66.66 -8.31 -40.87
N LEU A 701 -65.97 -9.43 -40.67
CA LEU A 701 -65.73 -10.38 -41.75
C LEU A 701 -67.09 -10.94 -42.20
N ALA A 702 -67.46 -10.71 -43.46
CA ALA A 702 -68.70 -11.24 -44.00
C ALA A 702 -68.71 -12.78 -43.87
N PRO A 703 -69.87 -13.44 -43.62
CA PRO A 703 -69.94 -14.89 -43.50
C PRO A 703 -69.39 -15.64 -44.73
N LEU A 704 -69.45 -15.03 -45.92
CA LEU A 704 -68.87 -15.56 -47.17
C LEU A 704 -67.34 -15.36 -47.30
N ALA A 705 -66.72 -14.45 -46.54
CA ALA A 705 -65.28 -14.17 -46.61
C ALA A 705 -64.40 -15.22 -45.89
N LEU A 706 -65.03 -16.18 -45.20
CA LEU A 706 -64.37 -17.29 -44.49
C LEU A 706 -64.53 -18.64 -45.20
N ALA A 707 -65.05 -18.65 -46.44
CA ALA A 707 -65.22 -19.87 -47.23
C ALA A 707 -63.90 -20.35 -47.89
N ALA A 708 -62.90 -19.48 -48.02
CA ALA A 708 -61.55 -19.77 -48.51
C ALA A 708 -60.54 -18.73 -47.97
N PRO A 709 -59.23 -19.04 -47.88
CA PRO A 709 -58.21 -18.08 -47.45
C PRO A 709 -58.17 -16.87 -48.39
N ALA A 710 -58.34 -15.67 -47.84
CA ALA A 710 -58.26 -14.41 -48.57
C ALA A 710 -57.05 -13.58 -48.11
N ARG A 711 -56.39 -12.87 -49.02
CA ARG A 711 -55.27 -11.98 -48.68
C ARG A 711 -55.74 -10.56 -48.47
N ALA A 712 -55.30 -9.94 -47.38
CA ALA A 712 -55.54 -8.53 -47.10
C ALA A 712 -54.23 -7.74 -46.99
N ARG A 713 -54.13 -6.64 -47.73
CA ARG A 713 -52.98 -5.73 -47.71
C ARG A 713 -53.17 -4.65 -46.65
N PHE A 714 -52.09 -4.27 -45.98
CA PHE A 714 -52.08 -3.14 -45.07
C PHE A 714 -50.94 -2.17 -45.35
N ALA A 715 -51.18 -0.89 -45.09
CA ALA A 715 -50.15 0.14 -45.02
C ALA A 715 -50.51 1.23 -44.00
N PHE A 716 -49.52 1.74 -43.26
CA PHE A 716 -49.69 2.93 -42.41
C PHE A 716 -48.34 3.56 -42.05
N ASP A 717 -48.37 4.86 -41.74
CA ASP A 717 -47.21 5.62 -41.26
C ASP A 717 -47.33 5.94 -39.77
N LEU A 718 -46.26 5.73 -39.01
CA LEU A 718 -46.17 6.01 -37.58
C LEU A 718 -44.93 6.86 -37.29
N GLY A 719 -45.17 8.06 -36.78
CA GLY A 719 -44.14 8.91 -36.19
C GLY A 719 -43.97 8.57 -34.71
N LEU A 720 -42.76 8.28 -34.29
CA LEU A 720 -42.45 7.86 -32.93
C LEU A 720 -41.18 8.55 -32.41
N ASP A 721 -41.34 9.36 -31.38
CA ASP A 721 -40.23 9.96 -30.64
C ASP A 721 -39.76 9.01 -29.53
N GLY A 722 -38.49 9.10 -29.15
CA GLY A 722 -37.92 8.29 -28.08
C GLY A 722 -36.54 8.77 -27.63
N ILE A 723 -36.01 8.09 -26.62
CA ILE A 723 -34.64 8.29 -26.12
C ILE A 723 -33.79 7.04 -26.34
N GLU A 724 -32.49 7.24 -26.57
CA GLU A 724 -31.41 6.23 -26.62
C GLU A 724 -31.56 5.03 -27.57
N SER A 725 -32.72 4.40 -27.71
CA SER A 725 -32.91 3.20 -28.51
C SER A 725 -34.32 3.02 -29.06
N GLN A 726 -34.39 2.49 -30.29
CA GLN A 726 -35.61 2.00 -30.93
C GLN A 726 -35.49 0.49 -31.17
N GLN A 727 -36.55 -0.25 -30.81
CA GLN A 727 -36.62 -1.71 -30.96
C GLN A 727 -37.83 -2.12 -31.81
N PHE A 728 -37.68 -3.20 -32.60
CA PHE A 728 -38.75 -3.79 -33.41
C PHE A 728 -38.78 -5.31 -33.22
N ALA A 729 -39.98 -5.88 -33.03
CA ALA A 729 -40.17 -7.32 -33.03
C ALA A 729 -40.52 -7.84 -34.44
N PRO A 730 -39.79 -8.83 -34.98
CA PRO A 730 -40.06 -9.39 -36.31
C PRO A 730 -41.24 -10.37 -36.28
N VAL A 731 -42.45 -9.83 -36.36
CA VAL A 731 -43.70 -10.60 -36.22
C VAL A 731 -44.14 -11.36 -37.48
N ALA A 732 -43.60 -11.05 -38.67
CA ALA A 732 -44.05 -11.65 -39.93
C ALA A 732 -43.29 -12.93 -40.32
N LYS A 733 -43.86 -13.73 -41.24
CA LYS A 733 -43.13 -14.88 -41.84
C LYS A 733 -41.82 -14.42 -42.50
N GLN A 734 -41.85 -13.24 -43.11
CA GLN A 734 -40.68 -12.50 -43.56
C GLN A 734 -40.79 -11.03 -43.10
N THR A 735 -39.88 -10.62 -42.23
CA THR A 735 -39.77 -9.21 -41.78
C THR A 735 -38.55 -8.57 -42.41
N SER A 736 -38.73 -7.47 -43.14
CA SER A 736 -37.64 -6.61 -43.61
C SER A 736 -37.72 -5.24 -42.95
N VAL A 737 -36.61 -4.79 -42.39
CA VAL A 737 -36.52 -3.47 -41.74
C VAL A 737 -35.37 -2.71 -42.36
N ALA A 738 -35.61 -1.49 -42.84
CA ALA A 738 -34.60 -0.59 -43.39
C ALA A 738 -34.63 0.70 -42.59
N LEU A 739 -33.53 1.01 -41.89
CA LEU A 739 -33.42 2.19 -41.04
C LEU A 739 -32.34 3.13 -41.54
N LYS A 740 -32.59 4.43 -41.44
CA LYS A 740 -31.62 5.50 -41.73
C LYS A 740 -31.63 6.53 -40.60
N SER A 741 -30.47 7.08 -40.25
CA SER A 741 -30.39 8.22 -39.32
C SER A 741 -29.24 9.14 -39.70
N ASN A 742 -29.33 10.41 -39.30
CA ASN A 742 -28.22 11.38 -39.32
C ASN A 742 -27.19 11.16 -38.20
N TRP A 743 -27.45 10.26 -37.24
CA TRP A 743 -26.49 9.97 -36.17
C TRP A 743 -25.37 9.02 -36.63
N PRO A 744 -24.08 9.38 -36.46
CA PRO A 744 -22.97 8.59 -37.01
C PRO A 744 -22.58 7.35 -36.19
N HIS A 745 -23.09 7.20 -34.95
CA HIS A 745 -22.65 6.16 -34.03
C HIS A 745 -23.79 5.24 -33.57
N PRO A 746 -24.33 4.39 -34.46
CA PRO A 746 -25.31 3.39 -34.06
C PRO A 746 -24.66 2.23 -33.31
N GLN A 747 -25.35 1.75 -32.28
CA GLN A 747 -25.11 0.45 -31.68
C GLN A 747 -26.25 -0.49 -32.08
N PHE A 748 -25.95 -1.45 -32.94
CA PHE A 748 -26.88 -2.52 -33.30
C PHE A 748 -26.87 -3.60 -32.23
N GLY A 749 -28.04 -4.01 -31.78
CA GLY A 749 -28.18 -5.04 -30.75
C GLY A 749 -29.49 -5.80 -30.85
N GLY A 750 -29.84 -6.54 -29.78
CA GLY A 750 -30.95 -7.48 -29.79
C GLY A 750 -30.50 -8.85 -30.32
N HIS A 751 -31.45 -9.70 -30.70
CA HIS A 751 -31.15 -11.05 -31.22
C HIS A 751 -30.76 -11.05 -32.70
N PHE A 752 -31.00 -9.93 -33.42
CA PHE A 752 -30.75 -9.83 -34.86
C PHE A 752 -29.94 -8.59 -35.22
N LEU A 753 -28.73 -8.80 -35.75
CA LEU A 753 -27.88 -7.74 -36.28
C LEU A 753 -28.17 -7.51 -37.78
N PRO A 754 -27.97 -6.28 -38.29
CA PRO A 754 -28.17 -6.00 -39.71
C PRO A 754 -27.14 -6.75 -40.56
N SER A 755 -27.53 -7.10 -41.78
CA SER A 755 -26.61 -7.76 -42.73
C SER A 755 -25.42 -6.85 -43.04
N PRO A 756 -24.17 -7.34 -42.99
CA PRO A 756 -23.00 -6.53 -43.34
C PRO A 756 -23.07 -5.91 -44.74
N LYS A 757 -23.77 -6.57 -45.69
CA LYS A 757 -23.95 -6.07 -47.06
C LYS A 757 -24.92 -4.88 -47.15
N ASN A 758 -25.82 -4.75 -46.17
CA ASN A 758 -26.86 -3.73 -46.12
C ASN A 758 -26.63 -2.77 -44.94
N ARG A 759 -25.37 -2.55 -44.56
CA ARG A 759 -24.98 -1.67 -43.46
C ARG A 759 -23.91 -0.68 -43.92
N VAL A 760 -24.20 0.61 -43.81
CA VAL A 760 -23.27 1.71 -44.07
C VAL A 760 -23.29 2.64 -42.86
N ILE A 761 -22.10 2.97 -42.34
CA ILE A 761 -21.92 3.91 -41.23
C ILE A 761 -20.87 4.93 -41.69
N SER A 762 -21.18 6.21 -41.53
CA SER A 762 -20.33 7.34 -41.93
C SER A 762 -20.52 8.51 -40.97
N ASP A 763 -19.68 9.53 -41.05
CA ASP A 763 -19.82 10.75 -40.23
C ASP A 763 -21.14 11.50 -40.49
N ALA A 764 -21.77 11.29 -41.65
CA ALA A 764 -23.08 11.86 -41.98
C ALA A 764 -24.27 11.05 -41.42
N GLY A 765 -24.03 9.90 -40.78
CA GLY A 765 -25.06 9.02 -40.24
C GLY A 765 -24.92 7.56 -40.66
N PHE A 766 -25.98 6.78 -40.44
CA PHE A 766 -26.03 5.36 -40.81
C PHE A 766 -27.24 4.97 -41.65
N SER A 767 -27.08 3.88 -42.41
CA SER A 767 -28.16 3.12 -43.01
C SER A 767 -27.95 1.63 -42.74
N ALA A 768 -29.00 0.94 -42.31
CA ALA A 768 -28.93 -0.47 -41.94
C ALA A 768 -30.20 -1.22 -42.36
N GLY A 769 -30.01 -2.44 -42.88
CA GLY A 769 -31.08 -3.34 -43.32
C GLY A 769 -31.06 -4.69 -42.62
N TRP A 770 -32.23 -5.14 -42.18
CA TRP A 770 -32.51 -6.48 -41.65
C TRP A 770 -33.46 -7.23 -42.57
N SER A 771 -33.30 -8.54 -42.63
CA SER A 771 -34.20 -9.47 -43.30
C SER A 771 -34.27 -10.73 -42.45
N ILE A 772 -35.39 -10.92 -41.75
CA ILE A 772 -35.56 -11.94 -40.71
C ILE A 772 -36.75 -12.82 -41.11
N SER A 773 -36.50 -14.11 -41.28
CA SER A 773 -37.56 -15.10 -41.47
C SER A 773 -38.11 -15.56 -40.12
N SER A 774 -39.39 -15.89 -40.04
CA SER A 774 -39.99 -16.50 -38.84
C SER A 774 -39.40 -17.86 -38.50
N LEU A 775 -38.69 -18.52 -39.42
CA LEU A 775 -37.95 -19.75 -39.11
C LEU A 775 -36.68 -19.50 -38.28
N ALA A 776 -36.21 -18.25 -38.24
CA ALA A 776 -35.04 -17.81 -37.49
C ALA A 776 -35.41 -16.97 -36.26
N SER A 777 -36.69 -16.83 -35.94
CA SER A 777 -37.19 -16.00 -34.84
C SER A 777 -38.34 -16.68 -34.09
N ASP A 778 -38.28 -16.68 -32.77
CA ASP A 778 -39.36 -17.23 -31.94
C ASP A 778 -40.47 -16.20 -31.67
N THR A 779 -40.38 -14.99 -32.24
CA THR A 779 -41.32 -13.87 -31.99
C THR A 779 -42.79 -14.28 -32.13
N GLN A 780 -43.15 -15.04 -33.16
CA GLN A 780 -44.55 -15.47 -33.37
C GLN A 780 -45.03 -16.40 -32.26
N GLN A 781 -44.19 -17.36 -31.85
CA GLN A 781 -44.51 -18.28 -30.77
C GLN A 781 -44.53 -17.57 -29.42
N GLN A 782 -43.57 -16.67 -29.17
CA GLN A 782 -43.49 -15.85 -27.96
C GLN A 782 -44.72 -14.94 -27.82
N LEU A 783 -45.15 -14.28 -28.90
CA LEU A 783 -46.35 -13.43 -28.88
C LEU A 783 -47.64 -14.24 -28.75
N ARG A 784 -47.76 -15.37 -29.47
CA ARG A 784 -48.92 -16.26 -29.34
C ARG A 784 -49.04 -16.82 -27.92
N ARG A 785 -47.92 -17.22 -27.30
CA ARG A 785 -47.88 -17.64 -25.90
C ARG A 785 -48.30 -16.49 -24.97
N ALA A 786 -47.73 -15.30 -25.17
CA ALA A 786 -48.05 -14.12 -24.35
C ALA A 786 -49.55 -13.77 -24.39
N GLU A 787 -50.22 -14.00 -25.52
CA GLU A 787 -51.64 -13.71 -25.69
C GLU A 787 -52.58 -14.86 -25.27
N LEU A 788 -52.04 -16.05 -24.98
CA LEU A 788 -52.80 -17.18 -24.43
C LEU A 788 -52.71 -17.25 -22.90
N THR A 789 -51.72 -16.61 -22.28
CA THR A 789 -51.52 -16.62 -20.82
C THR A 789 -52.22 -15.43 -20.14
N PRO A 790 -53.01 -15.64 -19.06
CA PRO A 790 -53.63 -14.55 -18.30
C PRO A 790 -52.61 -13.52 -17.77
N VAL A 791 -53.03 -12.25 -17.71
CA VAL A 791 -52.19 -11.05 -17.42
C VAL A 791 -51.46 -11.08 -16.05
N THR A 792 -51.85 -11.97 -15.14
CA THR A 792 -51.23 -12.17 -13.82
C THR A 792 -49.86 -12.84 -13.89
N ASP A 793 -49.32 -13.09 -15.08
CA ASP A 793 -48.07 -13.82 -15.28
C ASP A 793 -47.12 -13.13 -16.28
N ALA A 794 -47.45 -11.88 -16.64
CA ALA A 794 -46.75 -11.08 -17.65
C ALA A 794 -45.43 -10.49 -17.10
N ARG A 795 -44.57 -11.40 -16.70
CA ARG A 795 -43.16 -11.21 -16.43
C ARG A 795 -42.43 -11.30 -17.74
N GLY A 796 -42.23 -10.15 -18.37
CA GLY A 796 -41.55 -9.94 -19.65
C GLY A 796 -41.14 -11.23 -20.36
N SER A 797 -42.07 -11.82 -21.11
CA SER A 797 -41.65 -12.72 -22.18
C SER A 797 -40.79 -11.84 -23.08
N ALA A 798 -39.48 -12.07 -23.06
CA ALA A 798 -38.54 -11.29 -23.85
C ALA A 798 -38.83 -11.66 -25.31
N ILE A 799 -39.74 -10.90 -25.93
CA ILE A 799 -40.01 -11.04 -27.36
C ILE A 799 -38.71 -10.72 -28.07
N ASP A 800 -38.32 -11.58 -29.02
CA ASP A 800 -37.14 -11.34 -29.85
C ASP A 800 -37.30 -10.01 -30.56
N LYS A 801 -36.23 -9.23 -30.50
CA LYS A 801 -36.19 -7.88 -31.06
C LYS A 801 -34.89 -7.66 -31.77
N LEU A 802 -34.97 -6.85 -32.81
CA LEU A 802 -33.82 -6.11 -33.31
C LEU A 802 -33.83 -4.73 -32.66
N SER A 803 -32.66 -4.16 -32.42
CA SER A 803 -32.53 -2.84 -31.80
C SER A 803 -31.45 -2.00 -32.46
N VAL A 804 -31.73 -0.71 -32.50
CA VAL A 804 -30.74 0.33 -32.77
C VAL A 804 -30.70 1.25 -31.57
N SER A 805 -29.53 1.40 -30.99
CA SER A 805 -29.27 2.41 -29.96
C SER A 805 -28.39 3.51 -30.53
N PHE A 806 -28.73 4.75 -30.20
CA PHE A 806 -27.99 5.94 -30.58
C PHE A 806 -27.04 6.25 -29.43
N ILE A 807 -25.80 5.75 -29.53
CA ILE A 807 -24.81 5.92 -28.47
C ILE A 807 -23.89 7.09 -28.78
N GLU A 808 -23.41 7.75 -27.74
CA GLU A 808 -22.29 8.68 -27.84
C GLU A 808 -21.03 7.88 -27.43
N PRO A 809 -20.26 7.34 -28.40
CA PRO A 809 -19.19 6.36 -28.13
C PRO A 809 -18.08 6.96 -27.26
N VAL A 810 -17.91 8.27 -27.34
CA VAL A 810 -16.93 9.04 -26.60
C VAL A 810 -17.67 10.10 -25.80
N ASN A 811 -18.04 9.77 -24.56
CA ASN A 811 -18.59 10.76 -23.64
C ASN A 811 -17.51 11.27 -22.69
N VAL A 812 -17.68 12.50 -22.24
CA VAL A 812 -16.76 13.21 -21.36
C VAL A 812 -16.35 12.39 -20.12
N TYR A 813 -17.32 11.75 -19.46
CA TYR A 813 -17.07 10.96 -18.24
C TYR A 813 -16.33 9.65 -18.52
N SER A 814 -16.61 8.99 -19.63
CA SER A 814 -15.92 7.77 -20.05
C SER A 814 -14.46 8.03 -20.42
N LEU A 815 -14.18 9.19 -21.02
CA LEU A 815 -12.81 9.63 -21.28
C LEU A 815 -12.08 10.01 -19.98
N ALA A 816 -12.76 10.68 -19.05
CA ALA A 816 -12.19 11.01 -17.75
C ALA A 816 -11.88 9.75 -16.90
N ASP A 817 -12.77 8.76 -16.91
CA ASP A 817 -12.56 7.45 -16.28
C ASP A 817 -11.31 6.75 -16.85
N ARG A 818 -11.23 6.66 -18.19
CA ARG A 818 -10.03 6.13 -18.87
C ARG A 818 -8.77 6.93 -18.49
N ALA A 819 -8.84 8.27 -18.50
CA ALA A 819 -7.71 9.14 -18.18
C ALA A 819 -7.19 8.92 -16.76
N THR A 820 -8.10 8.83 -15.79
CA THR A 820 -7.75 8.65 -14.37
C THR A 820 -7.14 7.28 -14.12
N LYS A 821 -7.62 6.22 -14.80
CA LYS A 821 -7.01 4.87 -14.75
C LYS A 821 -5.57 4.87 -15.26
N TYR A 822 -5.25 5.66 -16.28
CA TYR A 822 -3.88 5.88 -16.74
C TYR A 822 -3.07 6.83 -15.84
N GLY A 823 -3.72 7.53 -14.91
CA GLY A 823 -3.09 8.54 -14.05
C GLY A 823 -1.97 8.01 -13.17
N ILE A 824 -2.10 6.79 -12.60
CA ILE A 824 -1.04 6.18 -11.81
C ILE A 824 0.21 5.93 -12.67
N LEU A 825 0.01 5.41 -13.89
CA LEU A 825 1.11 5.19 -14.82
C LEU A 825 1.79 6.51 -15.19
N PHE A 826 0.99 7.56 -15.43
CA PHE A 826 1.49 8.89 -15.77
C PHE A 826 2.34 9.50 -14.64
N VAL A 827 1.87 9.39 -13.39
CA VAL A 827 2.61 9.83 -12.20
C VAL A 827 3.90 9.02 -12.03
N ALA A 828 3.82 7.69 -12.17
CA ALA A 828 4.98 6.80 -12.06
C ALA A 828 6.06 7.14 -13.07
N LEU A 829 5.68 7.33 -14.33
CA LEU A 829 6.59 7.65 -15.41
C LEU A 829 7.24 9.02 -15.24
N THR A 830 6.46 10.00 -14.79
CA THR A 830 6.95 11.35 -14.52
C THR A 830 7.96 11.31 -13.37
N PHE A 831 7.65 10.61 -12.26
CA PHE A 831 8.56 10.46 -11.13
C PHE A 831 9.84 9.69 -11.50
N ALA A 832 9.73 8.66 -12.34
CA ALA A 832 10.89 7.93 -12.86
C ALA A 832 11.79 8.85 -13.69
N ALA A 833 11.22 9.71 -14.55
CA ALA A 833 11.98 10.68 -15.33
C ALA A 833 12.71 11.69 -14.42
N PHE A 834 12.05 12.19 -13.37
CA PHE A 834 12.67 13.05 -12.36
C PHE A 834 13.82 12.36 -11.62
N PHE A 835 13.60 11.12 -11.22
CA PHE A 835 14.61 10.33 -10.51
C PHE A 835 15.85 10.07 -11.36
N VAL A 836 15.65 9.68 -12.63
CA VAL A 836 16.75 9.49 -13.60
C VAL A 836 17.49 10.81 -13.86
N PHE A 837 16.76 11.92 -13.96
CA PHE A 837 17.39 13.24 -14.14
C PHE A 837 18.22 13.66 -12.91
N GLU A 838 17.68 13.44 -11.70
CA GLU A 838 18.39 13.68 -10.44
C GLU A 838 19.71 12.88 -10.39
N ILE A 839 19.69 11.62 -10.82
CA ILE A 839 20.89 10.76 -10.91
C ILE A 839 21.88 11.30 -11.94
N LEU A 840 21.42 11.63 -13.15
CA LEU A 840 22.26 12.09 -14.26
C LEU A 840 22.95 13.43 -13.97
N ARG A 841 22.26 14.34 -13.27
CA ARG A 841 22.72 15.72 -13.06
C ARG A 841 23.22 16.00 -11.64
N ARG A 842 23.11 15.04 -10.71
CA ARG A 842 23.53 15.16 -9.31
C ARG A 842 22.90 16.38 -8.59
N LEU A 843 21.69 16.77 -8.98
CA LEU A 843 20.92 17.85 -8.35
C LEU A 843 19.93 17.22 -7.36
N PRO A 844 20.14 17.34 -6.04
CA PRO A 844 19.24 16.75 -5.06
C PRO A 844 17.88 17.45 -5.09
N ILE A 845 16.82 16.73 -5.46
CA ILE A 845 15.44 17.22 -5.44
C ILE A 845 14.82 16.83 -4.09
N HIS A 846 14.18 17.79 -3.42
CA HIS A 846 13.57 17.54 -2.12
C HIS A 846 12.24 16.76 -2.27
N PRO A 847 11.90 15.81 -1.37
CA PRO A 847 10.65 15.04 -1.45
C PRO A 847 9.36 15.86 -1.58
N VAL A 848 9.30 17.03 -0.93
CA VAL A 848 8.16 17.96 -1.05
C VAL A 848 7.95 18.41 -2.51
N GLN A 849 9.02 18.51 -3.30
CA GLN A 849 8.92 18.93 -4.70
C GLN A 849 8.29 17.82 -5.56
N TYR A 850 8.61 16.55 -5.29
CA TYR A 850 7.92 15.40 -5.90
C TYR A 850 6.44 15.38 -5.53
N LEU A 851 6.10 15.67 -4.26
CA LEU A 851 4.70 15.74 -3.82
C LEU A 851 3.93 16.85 -4.54
N LEU A 852 4.49 18.05 -4.66
CA LEU A 852 3.86 19.18 -5.36
C LEU A 852 3.64 18.88 -6.84
N VAL A 853 4.64 18.29 -7.51
CA VAL A 853 4.49 17.85 -8.90
C VAL A 853 3.42 16.77 -9.02
N GLY A 854 3.42 15.76 -8.15
CA GLY A 854 2.41 14.71 -8.14
C GLY A 854 0.99 15.25 -7.93
N LEU A 855 0.82 16.24 -7.05
CA LEU A 855 -0.47 16.89 -6.82
C LEU A 855 -0.91 17.70 -8.04
N ALA A 856 -0.01 18.42 -8.71
CA ALA A 856 -0.31 19.12 -9.96
C ALA A 856 -0.73 18.15 -11.08
N LEU A 857 -0.10 16.97 -11.16
CA LEU A 857 -0.50 15.90 -12.07
C LEU A 857 -1.89 15.32 -11.73
N ALA A 858 -2.23 15.17 -10.46
CA ALA A 858 -3.57 14.74 -10.05
C ALA A 858 -4.63 15.80 -10.38
N LEU A 859 -4.33 17.09 -10.16
CA LEU A 859 -5.22 18.21 -10.46
C LEU A 859 -5.58 18.31 -11.95
N PHE A 860 -4.73 17.84 -12.86
CA PHE A 860 -5.05 17.75 -14.28
C PHE A 860 -6.36 16.99 -14.52
N PHE A 861 -6.60 15.86 -13.84
CA PHE A 861 -7.82 15.06 -14.05
C PHE A 861 -9.06 15.78 -13.55
N LEU A 862 -8.95 16.50 -12.43
CA LEU A 862 -10.05 17.31 -11.89
C LEU A 862 -10.38 18.49 -12.82
N LEU A 863 -9.35 19.19 -13.30
CA LEU A 863 -9.49 20.27 -14.29
C LEU A 863 -10.10 19.75 -15.59
N LEU A 864 -9.65 18.59 -16.06
CA LEU A 864 -10.16 17.95 -17.27
C LEU A 864 -11.68 17.73 -17.15
N VAL A 865 -12.12 17.04 -16.09
CA VAL A 865 -13.55 16.76 -15.84
C VAL A 865 -14.34 18.06 -15.76
N SER A 866 -13.95 18.97 -14.86
CA SER A 866 -14.69 20.21 -14.62
C SER A 866 -14.79 21.09 -15.88
N LEU A 867 -13.72 21.18 -16.67
CA LEU A 867 -13.72 22.02 -17.87
C LEU A 867 -14.52 21.35 -18.99
N SER A 868 -14.41 20.04 -19.14
CA SER A 868 -15.16 19.25 -20.14
C SER A 868 -16.67 19.17 -19.90
N GLU A 869 -17.15 19.56 -18.70
CA GLU A 869 -18.58 19.75 -18.44
C GLU A 869 -19.13 21.02 -19.13
N HIS A 870 -18.28 21.99 -19.47
CA HIS A 870 -18.68 23.30 -19.99
C HIS A 870 -18.24 23.58 -21.43
N ILE A 871 -17.13 22.98 -21.87
CA ILE A 871 -16.58 23.15 -23.22
C ILE A 871 -16.26 21.80 -23.86
N ASP A 872 -16.03 21.82 -25.18
CA ASP A 872 -15.64 20.62 -25.93
C ASP A 872 -14.45 19.88 -25.29
N PHE A 873 -14.49 18.56 -25.31
CA PHE A 873 -13.50 17.73 -24.62
C PHE A 873 -12.07 17.99 -25.13
N VAL A 874 -11.87 18.18 -26.43
CA VAL A 874 -10.54 18.42 -27.00
C VAL A 874 -9.99 19.75 -26.49
N LEU A 875 -10.82 20.78 -26.50
CA LEU A 875 -10.44 22.09 -25.97
C LEU A 875 -10.17 22.02 -24.46
N ALA A 876 -11.04 21.35 -23.70
CA ALA A 876 -10.86 21.13 -22.26
C ALA A 876 -9.54 20.40 -21.97
N TYR A 877 -9.22 19.37 -22.74
CA TYR A 877 -7.98 18.62 -22.63
C TYR A 877 -6.75 19.48 -22.91
N VAL A 878 -6.77 20.26 -24.00
CA VAL A 878 -5.66 21.16 -24.36
C VAL A 878 -5.45 22.22 -23.29
N VAL A 879 -6.52 22.83 -22.78
CA VAL A 879 -6.41 23.84 -21.72
C VAL A 879 -5.90 23.23 -20.41
N ALA A 880 -6.44 22.09 -19.98
CA ALA A 880 -6.01 21.42 -18.74
C ALA A 880 -4.54 20.95 -18.83
N SER A 881 -4.15 20.35 -19.96
CA SER A 881 -2.78 19.88 -20.17
C SER A 881 -1.80 21.06 -20.30
N ALA A 882 -2.16 22.15 -21.00
CA ALA A 882 -1.34 23.35 -21.10
C ALA A 882 -1.16 24.04 -19.73
N ALA A 883 -2.24 24.14 -18.94
CA ALA A 883 -2.17 24.69 -17.58
C ALA A 883 -1.24 23.86 -16.67
N CYS A 884 -1.37 22.53 -16.70
CA CYS A 884 -0.55 21.63 -15.89
C CYS A 884 0.93 21.64 -16.34
N THR A 885 1.19 21.50 -17.64
CA THR A 885 2.55 21.52 -18.20
C THR A 885 3.24 22.87 -18.02
N GLY A 886 2.51 23.97 -18.18
CA GLY A 886 2.99 25.32 -17.93
C GLY A 886 3.34 25.54 -16.45
N LEU A 887 2.46 25.14 -15.52
CA LEU A 887 2.70 25.23 -14.08
C LEU A 887 3.94 24.42 -13.66
N ILE A 888 4.02 23.16 -14.09
CA ILE A 888 5.15 22.29 -13.76
C ILE A 888 6.44 22.80 -14.41
N GLY A 889 6.42 23.18 -15.69
CA GLY A 889 7.58 23.71 -16.38
C GLY A 889 8.12 25.01 -15.75
N PHE A 890 7.22 25.93 -15.40
CA PHE A 890 7.55 27.16 -14.67
C PHE A 890 8.16 26.83 -13.30
N TYR A 891 7.50 26.02 -12.49
CA TYR A 891 7.99 25.63 -11.17
C TYR A 891 9.39 24.98 -11.22
N LEU A 892 9.60 24.07 -12.17
CA LEU A 892 10.89 23.39 -12.34
C LEU A 892 12.00 24.29 -12.82
N SER A 893 11.71 25.38 -13.52
CA SER A 893 12.74 26.35 -13.92
C SER A 893 13.48 26.91 -12.71
N PHE A 894 12.75 27.17 -11.61
CA PHE A 894 13.33 27.65 -10.35
C PHE A 894 13.98 26.53 -9.56
N VAL A 895 13.34 25.35 -9.47
CA VAL A 895 13.91 24.20 -8.75
C VAL A 895 15.25 23.77 -9.36
N LEU A 896 15.34 23.75 -10.69
CA LEU A 896 16.53 23.35 -11.43
C LEU A 896 17.53 24.51 -11.67
N HIS A 897 17.19 25.72 -11.22
CA HIS A 897 17.97 26.95 -11.41
C HIS A 897 18.34 27.24 -12.88
N ASP A 898 17.52 26.77 -13.83
CA ASP A 898 17.76 26.89 -15.27
C ASP A 898 16.44 26.78 -16.05
N TRP A 899 16.06 27.87 -16.72
CA TRP A 899 14.80 27.96 -17.48
C TRP A 899 14.75 27.01 -18.68
N ARG A 900 15.89 26.71 -19.30
CA ARG A 900 15.95 25.78 -20.44
C ARG A 900 15.61 24.36 -19.99
N ARG A 901 16.01 23.98 -18.77
CA ARG A 901 15.72 22.67 -18.19
C ARG A 901 14.26 22.55 -17.75
N GLY A 902 13.72 23.60 -17.13
CA GLY A 902 12.29 23.69 -16.81
C GLY A 902 11.42 23.55 -18.05
N MET A 903 11.75 24.28 -19.13
CA MET A 903 11.05 24.15 -20.42
C MET A 903 11.25 22.79 -21.07
N GLY A 904 12.44 22.19 -20.99
CA GLY A 904 12.68 20.83 -21.48
C GLY A 904 11.79 19.78 -20.80
N PHE A 905 11.60 19.88 -19.48
CA PHE A 905 10.67 19.02 -18.75
C PHE A 905 9.21 19.29 -19.12
N GLY A 906 8.82 20.57 -19.25
CA GLY A 906 7.47 20.93 -19.71
C GLY A 906 7.17 20.36 -21.10
N ALA A 907 8.12 20.42 -22.03
CA ALA A 907 7.98 19.83 -23.37
C ALA A 907 7.87 18.30 -23.33
N ALA A 908 8.68 17.62 -22.51
CA ALA A 908 8.58 16.18 -22.34
C ALA A 908 7.22 15.77 -21.76
N LEU A 909 6.71 16.53 -20.79
CA LEU A 909 5.39 16.29 -20.21
C LEU A 909 4.27 16.58 -21.22
N ALA A 910 4.41 17.60 -22.06
CA ALA A 910 3.47 17.89 -23.14
C ALA A 910 3.40 16.76 -24.18
N VAL A 911 4.55 16.17 -24.54
CA VAL A 911 4.60 14.96 -25.40
C VAL A 911 3.87 13.80 -24.72
N LEU A 912 4.06 13.61 -23.42
CA LEU A 912 3.40 12.55 -22.67
C LEU A 912 1.87 12.77 -22.60
N TYR A 913 1.41 14.01 -22.40
CA TYR A 913 -0.02 14.36 -22.52
C TYR A 913 -0.55 14.16 -23.94
N GLY A 914 0.22 14.48 -24.98
CA GLY A 914 -0.16 14.18 -26.37
C GLY A 914 -0.34 12.68 -26.61
N ALA A 915 0.56 11.86 -26.08
CA ALA A 915 0.43 10.40 -26.14
C ALA A 915 -0.77 9.89 -25.33
N LEU A 916 -1.03 10.45 -24.15
CA LEU A 916 -2.21 10.15 -23.35
C LEU A 916 -3.50 10.52 -24.09
N TYR A 917 -3.54 11.66 -24.79
CA TYR A 917 -4.68 12.03 -25.62
C TYR A 917 -4.94 11.01 -26.73
N GLY A 918 -3.88 10.58 -27.44
CA GLY A 918 -3.98 9.51 -28.45
C GLY A 918 -4.51 8.19 -27.87
N LEU A 919 -4.12 7.86 -26.64
CA LEU A 919 -4.64 6.72 -25.88
C LEU A 919 -6.14 6.86 -25.54
N LEU A 920 -6.58 8.06 -25.19
CA LEU A 920 -7.96 8.31 -24.78
C LEU A 920 -8.95 8.25 -25.94
N ILE A 921 -8.57 8.82 -27.09
CA ILE A 921 -9.43 8.87 -28.27
C ILE A 921 -9.47 7.52 -29.02
N SER A 922 -8.45 6.68 -28.86
CA SER A 922 -8.38 5.37 -29.49
C SER A 922 -9.23 4.34 -28.76
N GLU A 923 -10.47 4.14 -29.21
CA GLU A 923 -11.38 3.14 -28.63
C GLU A 923 -10.90 1.69 -28.84
N SER A 924 -10.41 1.36 -30.04
CA SER A 924 -10.05 -0.01 -30.43
C SER A 924 -8.58 -0.38 -30.21
N ASN A 925 -7.67 0.61 -30.18
CA ASN A 925 -6.23 0.37 -30.13
C ASN A 925 -5.55 0.89 -28.85
N ALA A 926 -6.32 1.17 -27.79
CA ALA A 926 -5.78 1.73 -26.54
C ALA A 926 -4.65 0.87 -25.94
N LEU A 927 -4.83 -0.46 -25.89
CA LEU A 927 -3.81 -1.36 -25.37
C LEU A 927 -2.53 -1.31 -26.21
N MET A 928 -2.66 -1.33 -27.54
CA MET A 928 -1.54 -1.26 -28.47
C MET A 928 -0.75 0.05 -28.29
N LEU A 929 -1.43 1.20 -28.36
CA LEU A 929 -0.81 2.52 -28.12
C LEU A 929 -0.15 2.61 -26.74
N GLY A 930 -0.76 2.01 -25.72
CA GLY A 930 -0.24 2.03 -24.35
C GLY A 930 1.03 1.22 -24.20
N SER A 931 1.06 0.01 -24.77
CA SER A 931 2.26 -0.83 -24.81
C SER A 931 3.38 -0.17 -25.63
N PHE A 932 3.07 0.45 -26.78
CA PHE A 932 4.07 1.20 -27.55
C PHE A 932 4.62 2.41 -26.79
N LEU A 933 3.77 3.16 -26.09
CA LEU A 933 4.20 4.29 -25.28
C LEU A 933 5.13 3.84 -24.14
N LEU A 934 4.73 2.81 -23.40
CA LEU A 934 5.54 2.20 -22.34
C LEU A 934 6.89 1.72 -22.88
N PHE A 935 6.88 1.02 -24.02
CA PHE A 935 8.09 0.53 -24.67
C PHE A 935 9.00 1.68 -25.11
N ALA A 936 8.46 2.71 -25.75
CA ALA A 936 9.21 3.87 -26.19
C ALA A 936 9.84 4.63 -25.02
N VAL A 937 9.10 4.80 -23.92
CA VAL A 937 9.63 5.48 -22.74
C VAL A 937 10.68 4.63 -22.03
N LEU A 938 10.47 3.30 -21.92
CA LEU A 938 11.47 2.39 -21.40
C LEU A 938 12.75 2.44 -22.26
N ALA A 939 12.64 2.40 -23.58
CA ALA A 939 13.76 2.52 -24.50
C ALA A 939 14.49 3.87 -24.33
N ALA A 940 13.75 4.98 -24.23
CA ALA A 940 14.33 6.30 -23.96
C ALA A 940 15.07 6.31 -22.61
N MET A 941 14.50 5.69 -21.58
CA MET A 941 15.11 5.58 -20.25
C MET A 941 16.39 4.73 -20.29
N MET A 942 16.40 3.62 -21.03
CA MET A 942 17.59 2.80 -21.28
C MET A 942 18.69 3.60 -22.00
N VAL A 943 18.33 4.38 -23.03
CA VAL A 943 19.29 5.22 -23.77
C VAL A 943 19.82 6.35 -22.90
N ALA A 944 18.97 7.01 -22.11
CA ALA A 944 19.37 8.08 -21.20
C ALA A 944 20.31 7.59 -20.09
N THR A 945 20.08 6.36 -19.61
CA THR A 945 20.87 5.75 -18.53
C THR A 945 22.09 4.97 -19.02
N ARG A 946 22.28 4.78 -20.34
CA ARG A 946 23.40 3.98 -20.90
C ARG A 946 24.81 4.46 -20.51
N LYS A 947 24.95 5.76 -20.22
CA LYS A 947 26.23 6.37 -19.80
C LYS A 947 26.31 6.61 -18.29
N VAL A 948 25.31 6.17 -17.53
CA VAL A 948 25.29 6.27 -16.07
C VAL A 948 26.13 5.14 -15.51
N ASP A 949 27.22 5.50 -14.85
CA ASP A 949 27.98 4.56 -14.05
C ASP A 949 27.25 4.34 -12.72
N TRP A 950 26.35 3.36 -12.69
CA TRP A 950 25.54 2.99 -11.53
C TRP A 950 26.35 2.65 -10.28
N TYR A 951 27.64 2.29 -10.43
CA TYR A 951 28.57 2.02 -9.32
C TYR A 951 29.26 3.29 -8.78
N GLN A 952 29.19 4.41 -9.52
CA GLN A 952 29.66 5.73 -9.08
C GLN A 952 28.55 6.67 -8.63
N VAL A 953 27.28 6.34 -8.86
CA VAL A 953 26.14 7.13 -8.38
C VAL A 953 26.17 7.18 -6.84
N GLY A 954 26.47 8.37 -6.32
CA GLY A 954 26.70 8.62 -4.89
C GLY A 954 28.09 9.17 -4.60
N LYS A 955 29.16 8.77 -5.31
CA LYS A 955 30.55 9.16 -4.98
C LYS A 955 30.79 10.68 -5.20
N PRO A 956 31.40 11.41 -4.24
CA PRO A 956 31.73 12.82 -4.42
C PRO A 956 32.71 12.99 -5.58
N ALA A 957 32.57 14.07 -6.36
CA ALA A 957 33.46 14.34 -7.49
C ALA A 957 34.92 14.43 -7.04
N PRO A 958 35.90 13.89 -7.79
CA PRO A 958 37.30 14.11 -7.50
C PRO A 958 37.58 15.62 -7.55
N ALA A 959 38.27 16.14 -6.52
CA ALA A 959 38.69 17.53 -6.48
C ALA A 959 39.56 17.81 -7.71
N THR A 960 39.04 18.61 -8.64
CA THR A 960 39.84 19.17 -9.72
C THR A 960 40.78 20.20 -9.10
N ASN A 961 42.07 19.90 -9.06
CA ASN A 961 43.09 20.90 -8.79
C ASN A 961 42.96 22.03 -9.82
N PRO A 962 42.94 23.30 -9.40
CA PRO A 962 42.95 24.41 -10.35
C PRO A 962 44.30 24.41 -11.07
N LYS A 963 44.26 24.47 -12.40
CA LYS A 963 45.34 25.00 -13.24
C LYS A 963 44.83 26.25 -13.92
#